data_AF-E6ZJ90-F1
#
_entry.id   AF-E6ZJ90-F1
#
_cell.length_a   1.000
_cell.length_b   1.000
_cell.length_c   1.000
_cell.angle_alpha   90.00
_cell.angle_beta   90.00
_cell.angle_gamma   90.00
#
_symmetry.space_group_name_H-M   'P 1'
#
loop_
_entity.id
_entity.type
_entity.pdbx_description
1 polymer ?
#
loop_
_entity_poly.entity_id
_entity_poly.type
_entity_poly.pdbx_seq_one_letter_code
_entity_poly.pdbx_strand_id
1 'polypeptide(L)'
;MLPGFQRTVGIADSNYNWFYGPESQLVFLDTFVMRNGTGNWLAQQIRKHRPKDGPMGQSSAQRWATLHTEYIWYNNHLTPQPPHDFGKARMHIFSNWGVVTYGAGLPNGQGNTFVSFKSGKLGGRAVYDIVHDKPYSWVEGWNSFNPGHEHPDQNSFTFAPNGQVFVSEALYGPKYSYLNNVLVFSPSPTSQCNSPWEGQLGECAKWLRWTDEGVGDARGEVIVASSHRDTMFVSGEAVSAYSPAMKLKSVFRALVLLNSQTLLVLDHVEKWADSPVKSLSAFFHNLDIDFKYVPFRFMDKYNGAMMDVWDAHYKMFWFDSQGHSPDTRIQEAEQAAEFKKRWTQYVNVTFPMTGTVSRVAYVLHGPYVKVSNCKFIDNSKNGVRLSLIINNTEKIVSIATNYKDIGARLTYLGFGGHCKVEDRYQITRYGLGTQLIPKQISSDNQLFDFGFTVNVIAGVVLCVAIGFLTMQRKFYVCFSRLMRYALLSVLILWIAELLFVSNSCDQLLCGVKWKGAGAKSEVNKQIRLYEQHRLPLPTVVITTLPGSGSEILKHLFYNNSDFVYIRVPTEHVDIPETEFEFDSLVDACEWSRSDAMHGRFKIIQGWLHSLVHNTKLHLQNIQLVEGSRVKQPQRAGPSRDRKKRSRRREPASELKGKLRASLDRDAEYVREMRRHVAEYPNARVVLNMRSGSWALKLPFIQEVVGHSLRTLYLVRDPRAWIYLMVYNSKPSLYSLKNIPQHLSLIFKEDAVTDGCPTVAPEFKIIQRLLSRSETNPILILAHLWLAHTAAVLRVSEGLPEDSYLQVRFEDVVNFPQETAESIHTFLGVPVSPSALNQLIFTTSTNLYNLMYEGDISPANINMWRQNMPRKDIRLIEDVCGSVMKRLGYTRFAS
;
A
#
# COMPACT_ATOMS: atom_id res chain seq x y z
N MET A 1 16.37 9.48 -13.07
CA MET A 1 16.80 10.56 -13.98
C MET A 1 15.83 11.71 -13.81
N LEU A 2 16.32 12.93 -13.68
CA LEU A 2 15.50 14.14 -13.54
C LEU A 2 14.97 14.60 -14.91
N PRO A 3 14.00 15.52 -14.94
CA PRO A 3 13.55 16.16 -16.16
C PRO A 3 14.71 16.73 -16.98
N GLY A 4 14.63 16.59 -18.31
CA GLY A 4 15.64 17.12 -19.24
C GLY A 4 16.83 16.19 -19.51
N PHE A 5 16.84 14.97 -18.96
CA PHE A 5 17.81 13.91 -19.28
C PHE A 5 19.28 14.21 -18.96
N GLN A 6 19.57 15.22 -18.14
CA GLN A 6 20.93 15.65 -17.81
C GLN A 6 21.44 15.16 -16.45
N ARG A 7 20.53 14.95 -15.50
CA ARG A 7 20.85 14.63 -14.10
C ARG A 7 20.24 13.32 -13.64
N THR A 8 20.91 12.67 -12.71
CA THR A 8 20.36 11.59 -11.90
C THR A 8 19.94 12.11 -10.53
N VAL A 9 19.31 11.25 -9.72
CA VAL A 9 18.89 11.61 -8.36
C VAL A 9 20.07 12.02 -7.47
N GLY A 10 21.25 11.41 -7.66
CA GLY A 10 22.47 11.81 -6.96
C GLY A 10 22.60 11.28 -5.53
N ILE A 11 21.85 10.23 -5.17
CA ILE A 11 21.96 9.53 -3.87
C ILE A 11 23.32 8.86 -3.75
N ALA A 12 23.87 8.83 -2.53
CA ALA A 12 25.18 8.27 -2.20
C ALA A 12 26.34 9.01 -2.92
N ASP A 13 27.54 8.42 -2.89
CA ASP A 13 28.70 8.97 -3.59
C ASP A 13 28.48 8.97 -5.11
N SER A 14 28.08 10.13 -5.64
CA SER A 14 27.72 10.32 -7.04
C SER A 14 28.36 11.56 -7.65
N ASN A 15 28.36 11.66 -8.98
CA ASN A 15 28.42 12.94 -9.68
C ASN A 15 26.99 13.42 -10.02
N TYR A 16 26.85 14.48 -10.81
CA TYR A 16 25.52 15.00 -11.19
C TYR A 16 24.69 13.99 -12.02
N ASN A 17 25.33 12.97 -12.61
CA ASN A 17 24.72 12.05 -13.56
C ASN A 17 25.29 10.62 -13.50
N TRP A 18 26.26 10.29 -14.35
CA TRP A 18 26.86 8.96 -14.43
C TRP A 18 28.38 9.09 -14.53
N PHE A 19 29.10 8.21 -13.84
CA PHE A 19 30.55 8.13 -14.00
C PHE A 19 30.94 7.57 -15.37
N TYR A 20 30.27 6.53 -15.87
CA TYR A 20 30.58 5.89 -17.15
C TYR A 20 29.31 5.70 -18.00
N GLY A 21 29.38 6.01 -19.30
CA GLY A 21 28.23 5.93 -20.22
C GLY A 21 27.15 6.97 -19.90
N PRO A 22 25.86 6.60 -19.73
CA PRO A 22 25.31 5.23 -19.64
C PRO A 22 24.82 4.67 -20.99
N GLU A 23 25.07 5.35 -22.10
CA GLU A 23 24.60 4.95 -23.44
C GLU A 23 25.02 3.52 -23.78
N SER A 24 26.28 3.15 -23.49
CA SER A 24 26.79 1.79 -23.70
C SER A 24 25.97 0.73 -22.98
N GLN A 25 25.60 0.96 -21.72
CA GLN A 25 24.82 0.04 -20.91
C GLN A 25 23.37 -0.04 -21.40
N LEU A 26 22.81 1.09 -21.87
CA LEU A 26 21.45 1.16 -22.39
C LEU A 26 21.30 0.41 -23.72
N VAL A 27 22.25 0.57 -24.65
CA VAL A 27 22.22 -0.17 -25.93
C VAL A 27 22.51 -1.66 -25.72
N PHE A 28 23.34 -2.02 -24.73
CA PHE A 28 23.52 -3.41 -24.31
C PHE A 28 22.20 -4.02 -23.83
N LEU A 29 21.50 -3.34 -22.93
CA LEU A 29 20.20 -3.79 -22.43
C LEU A 29 19.19 -3.95 -23.56
N ASP A 30 19.18 -3.04 -24.54
CA ASP A 30 18.27 -3.16 -25.68
C ASP A 30 18.62 -4.36 -26.57
N THR A 31 19.89 -4.53 -26.94
CA THR A 31 20.32 -5.61 -27.83
C THR A 31 20.15 -7.00 -27.20
N PHE A 32 20.48 -7.15 -25.92
CA PHE A 32 20.58 -8.46 -25.29
C PHE A 32 19.43 -8.80 -24.33
N VAL A 33 18.64 -7.80 -23.87
CA VAL A 33 17.59 -8.02 -22.86
C VAL A 33 16.22 -7.58 -23.36
N MET A 34 15.99 -6.27 -23.57
CA MET A 34 14.66 -5.70 -23.83
C MET A 34 14.20 -5.90 -25.27
N ARG A 35 15.11 -5.80 -26.24
CA ARG A 35 14.90 -6.00 -27.69
C ARG A 35 13.69 -5.26 -28.24
N ASN A 36 13.49 -4.02 -27.80
CA ASN A 36 12.31 -3.24 -28.14
C ASN A 36 12.61 -1.79 -28.54
N GLY A 37 13.86 -1.35 -28.59
CA GLY A 37 14.22 0.00 -29.02
C GLY A 37 14.19 1.06 -27.93
N THR A 38 13.75 0.72 -26.71
CA THR A 38 13.64 1.68 -25.59
C THR A 38 14.99 2.10 -25.05
N GLY A 39 15.95 1.16 -24.97
CA GLY A 39 17.31 1.46 -24.51
C GLY A 39 18.04 2.36 -25.50
N ASN A 40 17.91 2.07 -26.79
CA ASN A 40 18.42 2.90 -27.88
C ASN A 40 17.84 4.32 -27.83
N TRP A 41 16.53 4.45 -27.62
CA TRP A 41 15.88 5.75 -27.49
C TRP A 41 16.41 6.55 -26.29
N LEU A 42 16.56 5.93 -25.12
CA LEU A 42 17.03 6.63 -23.94
C LEU A 42 18.50 7.04 -24.08
N ALA A 43 19.33 6.19 -24.68
CA ALA A 43 20.73 6.52 -25.01
C ALA A 43 20.79 7.76 -25.93
N GLN A 44 19.91 7.84 -26.93
CA GLN A 44 19.80 9.01 -27.80
C GLN A 44 19.36 10.27 -27.05
N GLN A 45 18.38 10.18 -26.13
CA GLN A 45 17.96 11.32 -25.32
C GLN A 45 19.10 11.83 -24.43
N ILE A 46 19.80 10.94 -23.74
CA ILE A 46 20.94 11.34 -22.89
C ILE A 46 22.04 11.98 -23.72
N ARG A 47 22.41 11.38 -24.85
CA ARG A 47 23.44 11.93 -25.74
C ARG A 47 23.06 13.31 -26.26
N LYS A 48 21.81 13.48 -26.70
CA LYS A 48 21.27 14.75 -27.21
C LYS A 48 21.35 15.86 -26.16
N HIS A 49 21.07 15.55 -24.90
CA HIS A 49 21.00 16.54 -23.83
C HIS A 49 22.27 16.65 -23.00
N ARG A 50 23.31 15.85 -23.28
CA ARG A 50 24.54 15.82 -22.48
C ARG A 50 25.15 17.22 -22.32
N PRO A 51 25.42 17.67 -21.08
CA PRO A 51 26.07 18.96 -20.83
C PRO A 51 27.44 19.02 -21.51
N LYS A 52 27.70 20.10 -22.26
CA LYS A 52 29.00 20.31 -22.93
C LYS A 52 30.03 20.96 -22.01
N ASP A 53 29.58 21.88 -21.17
CA ASP A 53 30.39 22.68 -20.25
C ASP A 53 29.74 22.75 -18.86
N GLY A 54 30.46 23.34 -17.90
CA GLY A 54 29.97 23.58 -16.54
C GLY A 54 30.15 22.40 -15.56
N PRO A 55 29.58 22.47 -14.35
CA PRO A 55 29.80 21.50 -13.27
C PRO A 55 29.24 20.11 -13.57
N MET A 56 28.32 19.99 -14.54
CA MET A 56 27.72 18.73 -14.97
C MET A 56 28.46 18.05 -16.14
N GLY A 57 29.50 18.70 -16.69
CA GLY A 57 30.33 18.13 -17.74
C GLY A 57 31.07 16.88 -17.23
N GLN A 58 31.20 15.88 -18.09
CA GLN A 58 31.92 14.66 -17.73
C GLN A 58 33.42 14.89 -17.62
N SER A 59 34.06 14.16 -16.70
CA SER A 59 35.52 14.22 -16.54
C SER A 59 36.23 13.73 -17.81
N SER A 60 37.40 14.30 -18.10
CA SER A 60 38.24 13.89 -19.24
C SER A 60 38.66 12.42 -19.15
N ALA A 61 38.84 11.91 -17.94
CA ALA A 61 39.21 10.51 -17.67
C ALA A 61 38.08 9.51 -17.96
N GLN A 62 36.81 9.93 -17.92
CA GLN A 62 35.67 9.02 -17.99
C GLN A 62 34.85 9.14 -19.27
N ARG A 63 34.79 10.34 -19.88
CA ARG A 63 33.86 10.69 -20.97
C ARG A 63 33.93 9.81 -22.23
N TRP A 64 35.06 9.14 -22.47
CA TRP A 64 35.28 8.30 -23.66
C TRP A 64 35.41 6.80 -23.34
N ALA A 65 35.39 6.42 -22.06
CA ALA A 65 35.72 5.08 -21.61
C ALA A 65 34.83 3.98 -22.23
N THR A 66 33.57 4.29 -22.53
CA THR A 66 32.58 3.29 -22.99
C THR A 66 32.13 3.48 -24.44
N LEU A 67 32.76 4.36 -25.22
CA LEU A 67 32.38 4.60 -26.62
C LEU A 67 32.55 3.35 -27.49
N HIS A 68 33.62 2.58 -27.25
CA HIS A 68 33.93 1.38 -28.03
C HIS A 68 32.89 0.27 -27.79
N THR A 69 32.48 0.03 -26.54
CA THR A 69 31.43 -0.96 -26.22
C THR A 69 30.05 -0.49 -26.67
N GLU A 70 29.77 0.81 -26.59
CA GLU A 70 28.54 1.38 -27.14
C GLU A 70 28.42 1.08 -28.64
N TYR A 71 29.50 1.29 -29.40
CA TYR A 71 29.54 1.00 -30.83
C TYR A 71 29.34 -0.50 -31.12
N ILE A 72 30.03 -1.38 -30.39
CA ILE A 72 29.96 -2.84 -30.59
C ILE A 72 28.58 -3.40 -30.23
N TRP A 73 27.95 -2.91 -29.16
CA TRP A 73 26.70 -3.46 -28.65
C TRP A 73 25.46 -2.83 -29.27
N TYR A 74 25.59 -1.71 -29.98
CA TYR A 74 24.47 -1.06 -30.64
C TYR A 74 23.89 -1.94 -31.76
N ASN A 75 22.58 -2.18 -31.70
CA ASN A 75 21.83 -2.89 -32.74
C ASN A 75 20.94 -1.93 -33.51
N ASN A 76 21.28 -1.68 -34.78
CA ASN A 76 20.55 -0.75 -35.65
C ASN A 76 19.17 -1.28 -36.12
N HIS A 77 18.90 -2.58 -35.99
CA HIS A 77 17.62 -3.17 -36.35
C HIS A 77 16.53 -2.85 -35.32
N LEU A 78 16.91 -2.40 -34.11
CA LEU A 78 16.00 -1.97 -33.06
C LEU A 78 15.73 -0.46 -33.21
N THR A 79 14.57 -0.13 -33.79
CA THR A 79 14.16 1.27 -33.99
C THR A 79 13.97 1.97 -32.64
N PRO A 80 14.64 3.11 -32.38
CA PRO A 80 14.49 3.86 -31.15
C PRO A 80 13.04 4.29 -30.92
N GLN A 81 12.43 3.84 -29.81
CA GLN A 81 11.08 4.27 -29.42
C GLN A 81 10.98 4.52 -27.91
N PRO A 82 10.23 5.55 -27.48
CA PRO A 82 10.02 5.80 -26.06
C PRO A 82 9.22 4.66 -25.40
N PRO A 83 9.32 4.50 -24.07
CA PRO A 83 8.40 3.66 -23.31
C PRO A 83 6.94 4.07 -23.54
N HIS A 84 6.00 3.12 -23.48
CA HIS A 84 4.56 3.31 -23.77
C HIS A 84 3.91 4.52 -23.05
N ASP A 85 4.35 4.83 -21.82
CA ASP A 85 3.79 5.92 -21.00
C ASP A 85 4.74 7.12 -20.83
N PHE A 86 5.70 7.28 -21.74
CA PHE A 86 6.58 8.44 -21.73
C PHE A 86 5.79 9.76 -21.76
N GLY A 87 6.27 10.77 -21.03
CA GLY A 87 5.63 12.07 -20.90
C GLY A 87 4.57 12.16 -19.80
N LYS A 88 4.22 11.04 -19.14
CA LYS A 88 3.33 11.04 -17.97
C LYS A 88 4.16 10.89 -16.69
N ALA A 89 3.92 11.77 -15.71
CA ALA A 89 4.54 11.64 -14.40
C ALA A 89 4.05 10.36 -13.71
N ARG A 90 4.98 9.51 -13.27
CA ARG A 90 4.69 8.25 -12.56
C ARG A 90 5.57 8.11 -11.34
N MET A 91 5.03 7.43 -10.32
CA MET A 91 5.79 6.97 -9.18
C MET A 91 6.45 5.62 -9.50
N HIS A 92 7.68 5.42 -9.02
CA HIS A 92 8.35 4.13 -9.01
C HIS A 92 9.00 3.91 -7.63
N ILE A 93 8.89 2.69 -7.12
CA ILE A 93 9.38 2.29 -5.79
C ILE A 93 10.48 1.25 -5.99
N PHE A 94 11.73 1.64 -5.72
CA PHE A 94 12.86 0.73 -5.63
C PHE A 94 12.86 0.09 -4.24
N SER A 95 12.04 -0.94 -4.05
CA SER A 95 11.77 -1.54 -2.73
C SER A 95 13.00 -2.17 -2.06
N ASN A 96 13.97 -2.61 -2.87
CA ASN A 96 15.25 -3.12 -2.40
C ASN A 96 16.16 -1.98 -1.92
N TRP A 97 16.28 -0.92 -2.72
CA TRP A 97 17.12 0.23 -2.40
C TRP A 97 16.52 1.10 -1.29
N GLY A 98 15.20 1.09 -1.13
CA GLY A 98 14.47 1.99 -0.22
C GLY A 98 14.32 3.40 -0.79
N VAL A 99 14.18 3.52 -2.12
CA VAL A 99 14.06 4.80 -2.83
C VAL A 99 12.72 4.88 -3.56
N VAL A 100 12.01 5.98 -3.41
CA VAL A 100 10.83 6.33 -4.20
C VAL A 100 11.18 7.48 -5.12
N THR A 101 10.75 7.40 -6.38
CA THR A 101 10.87 8.50 -7.34
C THR A 101 9.52 8.81 -7.96
N TYR A 102 9.29 10.08 -8.30
CA TYR A 102 8.11 10.54 -9.02
C TYR A 102 8.55 11.45 -10.18
N GLY A 103 7.96 11.27 -11.36
CA GLY A 103 8.21 12.12 -12.54
C GLY A 103 9.60 11.97 -13.15
N ALA A 104 10.20 10.78 -13.01
CA ALA A 104 11.51 10.49 -13.58
C ALA A 104 11.49 10.47 -15.12
N GLY A 105 12.54 11.02 -15.74
CA GLY A 105 12.75 10.92 -17.19
C GLY A 105 11.79 11.76 -18.04
N LEU A 106 11.09 12.75 -17.47
CA LEU A 106 10.26 13.69 -18.23
C LEU A 106 11.13 14.68 -19.05
N PRO A 107 10.59 15.31 -20.10
CA PRO A 107 11.26 16.46 -20.70
C PRO A 107 11.25 17.66 -19.75
N ASN A 108 12.16 18.62 -19.96
CA ASN A 108 12.06 19.91 -19.26
C ASN A 108 10.78 20.64 -19.69
N GLY A 109 10.06 21.20 -18.72
CA GLY A 109 8.82 21.93 -18.99
C GLY A 109 8.05 22.26 -17.73
N GLN A 110 7.19 23.28 -17.82
CA GLN A 110 6.29 23.65 -16.74
C GLN A 110 5.37 22.48 -16.39
N GLY A 111 5.25 22.18 -15.10
CA GLY A 111 4.46 21.06 -14.59
C GLY A 111 5.17 19.70 -14.60
N ASN A 112 6.32 19.56 -15.28
CA ASN A 112 7.11 18.32 -15.22
C ASN A 112 8.00 18.36 -13.99
N THR A 113 7.60 17.63 -12.96
CA THR A 113 8.22 17.72 -11.63
C THR A 113 8.84 16.41 -11.23
N PHE A 114 10.00 16.50 -10.59
CA PHE A 114 10.66 15.35 -9.98
C PHE A 114 10.67 15.45 -8.45
N VAL A 115 10.38 14.34 -7.81
CA VAL A 115 10.53 14.14 -6.36
C VAL A 115 11.26 12.82 -6.16
N SER A 116 12.22 12.78 -5.24
CA SER A 116 12.74 11.51 -4.70
C SER A 116 12.63 11.50 -3.18
N PHE A 117 12.55 10.30 -2.61
CA PHE A 117 12.59 10.08 -1.16
C PHE A 117 13.38 8.80 -0.88
N LYS A 118 14.35 8.84 0.05
CA LYS A 118 15.13 7.66 0.46
C LYS A 118 14.89 7.35 1.92
N SER A 119 14.54 6.11 2.23
CA SER A 119 14.56 5.55 3.59
C SER A 119 14.62 4.03 3.48
N GLY A 120 15.80 3.46 3.65
CA GLY A 120 16.08 2.06 3.33
C GLY A 120 17.13 1.41 4.23
N LYS A 121 17.32 0.12 4.03
CA LYS A 121 18.33 -0.65 4.75
C LYS A 121 19.72 -0.41 4.16
N LEU A 122 20.74 -0.38 5.02
CA LEU A 122 22.14 -0.28 4.62
C LEU A 122 22.50 -1.40 3.62
N GLY A 123 23.21 -1.07 2.54
CA GLY A 123 23.56 -1.97 1.43
C GLY A 123 22.40 -2.31 0.50
N GLY A 124 21.20 -1.79 0.75
CA GLY A 124 19.96 -2.29 0.16
C GLY A 124 19.47 -3.56 0.87
N ARG A 125 18.15 -3.80 0.79
CA ARG A 125 17.47 -4.87 1.54
C ARG A 125 18.06 -6.25 1.29
N ALA A 126 18.47 -6.56 0.05
CA ALA A 126 19.03 -7.87 -0.28
C ALA A 126 20.34 -8.13 0.46
N VAL A 127 21.29 -7.19 0.39
CA VAL A 127 22.57 -7.31 1.11
C VAL A 127 22.33 -7.36 2.61
N TYR A 128 21.50 -6.45 3.12
CA TYR A 128 21.16 -6.41 4.54
C TYR A 128 20.61 -7.76 5.00
N ASP A 129 19.57 -8.28 4.35
CA ASP A 129 18.94 -9.54 4.77
C ASP A 129 19.91 -10.73 4.61
N ILE A 130 20.76 -10.76 3.57
CA ILE A 130 21.81 -11.78 3.43
C ILE A 130 22.80 -11.74 4.61
N VAL A 131 23.25 -10.55 5.04
CA VAL A 131 24.19 -10.40 6.15
C VAL A 131 23.58 -10.85 7.48
N HIS A 132 22.30 -10.55 7.70
CA HIS A 132 21.62 -10.80 8.98
C HIS A 132 21.03 -12.23 9.06
N ASP A 133 20.42 -12.72 7.99
CA ASP A 133 19.78 -14.04 7.94
C ASP A 133 20.80 -15.16 7.62
N LYS A 134 21.95 -14.80 7.06
CA LYS A 134 23.05 -15.70 6.66
C LYS A 134 22.58 -16.92 5.84
N PRO A 135 21.83 -16.73 4.74
CA PRO A 135 21.34 -17.84 3.92
C PRO A 135 22.45 -18.56 3.15
N TYR A 136 23.62 -17.93 3.00
CA TYR A 136 24.76 -18.45 2.25
C TYR A 136 25.94 -18.76 3.16
N SER A 137 26.44 -20.00 3.10
CA SER A 137 27.59 -20.43 3.90
C SER A 137 28.92 -19.76 3.52
N TRP A 138 29.00 -19.15 2.33
CA TRP A 138 30.20 -18.48 1.82
C TRP A 138 30.24 -16.97 2.13
N VAL A 139 29.18 -16.41 2.71
CA VAL A 139 29.11 -15.00 3.07
C VAL A 139 29.49 -14.81 4.54
N GLU A 140 30.51 -14.00 4.80
CA GLU A 140 31.01 -13.68 6.15
C GLU A 140 30.49 -12.32 6.63
N GLY A 141 29.17 -12.20 6.74
CA GLY A 141 28.50 -10.97 7.19
C GLY A 141 28.96 -9.73 6.41
N TRP A 142 29.16 -8.61 7.11
CA TRP A 142 29.60 -7.35 6.50
C TRP A 142 31.00 -7.40 5.90
N ASN A 143 31.85 -8.39 6.21
CA ASN A 143 33.18 -8.50 5.60
C ASN A 143 33.12 -8.85 4.10
N SER A 144 31.99 -9.41 3.64
CA SER A 144 31.75 -9.74 2.23
C SER A 144 31.17 -8.58 1.41
N PHE A 145 30.86 -7.44 2.04
CA PHE A 145 30.22 -6.29 1.40
C PHE A 145 30.89 -4.97 1.81
N ASN A 146 30.72 -3.92 1.00
CA ASN A 146 31.30 -2.61 1.29
C ASN A 146 30.28 -1.49 1.00
N PRO A 147 29.47 -1.08 1.99
CA PRO A 147 28.56 0.06 1.87
C PRO A 147 29.24 1.42 2.15
N GLY A 148 30.58 1.53 2.04
CA GLY A 148 31.32 2.75 2.38
C GLY A 148 30.99 4.00 1.58
N HIS A 149 30.42 3.80 0.38
CA HIS A 149 29.93 4.85 -0.50
C HIS A 149 28.51 5.33 -0.16
N GLU A 150 27.79 4.64 0.74
CA GLU A 150 26.51 5.13 1.24
C GLU A 150 26.68 6.37 2.11
N HIS A 151 25.59 7.14 2.20
CA HIS A 151 25.52 8.36 2.99
C HIS A 151 24.62 8.17 4.22
N PRO A 152 24.83 8.94 5.29
CA PRO A 152 23.89 9.07 6.41
C PRO A 152 22.67 9.91 6.01
N ASP A 153 21.85 9.38 5.10
CA ASP A 153 20.84 10.09 4.30
C ASP A 153 19.43 9.48 4.43
N GLN A 154 19.14 8.69 5.47
CA GLN A 154 17.81 8.10 5.66
C GLN A 154 16.77 9.19 5.94
N ASN A 155 15.59 9.10 5.30
CA ASN A 155 14.57 10.15 5.20
C ASN A 155 14.98 11.42 4.40
N SER A 156 16.02 11.35 3.56
CA SER A 156 16.34 12.41 2.61
C SER A 156 15.34 12.49 1.46
N PHE A 157 15.27 13.65 0.81
CA PHE A 157 14.47 13.86 -0.39
C PHE A 157 15.11 14.88 -1.33
N THR A 158 14.71 14.82 -2.60
CA THR A 158 14.97 15.88 -3.58
C THR A 158 13.67 16.40 -4.16
N PHE A 159 13.69 17.65 -4.61
CA PHE A 159 12.53 18.28 -5.24
C PHE A 159 12.98 19.19 -6.37
N ALA A 160 12.51 18.88 -7.60
CA ALA A 160 12.78 19.67 -8.79
C ALA A 160 11.46 20.04 -9.51
N PRO A 161 10.71 21.05 -9.01
CA PRO A 161 9.49 21.52 -9.66
C PRO A 161 9.78 22.15 -11.03
N ASN A 162 8.98 21.79 -12.04
CA ASN A 162 9.19 22.19 -13.44
C ASN A 162 10.54 21.75 -14.04
N GLY A 163 11.20 20.76 -13.43
CA GLY A 163 12.54 20.31 -13.80
C GLY A 163 13.67 21.15 -13.23
N GLN A 164 13.36 22.29 -12.59
CA GLN A 164 14.35 23.13 -11.93
C GLN A 164 14.66 22.56 -10.55
N VAL A 165 15.93 22.25 -10.30
CA VAL A 165 16.36 21.68 -9.02
C VAL A 165 16.26 22.73 -7.92
N PHE A 166 15.36 22.48 -6.96
CA PHE A 166 15.15 23.36 -5.82
C PHE A 166 15.84 22.79 -4.57
N VAL A 167 15.60 21.51 -4.26
CA VAL A 167 16.31 20.75 -3.23
C VAL A 167 17.06 19.60 -3.89
N SER A 168 18.38 19.56 -3.71
CA SER A 168 19.28 18.56 -4.32
C SER A 168 19.97 17.69 -3.27
N GLU A 169 20.45 16.51 -3.67
CA GLU A 169 21.44 15.77 -2.87
C GLU A 169 22.79 16.49 -2.86
N ALA A 170 23.67 16.12 -1.92
CA ALA A 170 25.04 16.65 -1.86
C ALA A 170 26.04 15.98 -2.81
N LEU A 171 25.69 14.83 -3.41
CA LEU A 171 26.58 14.04 -4.27
C LEU A 171 27.82 13.53 -3.52
N TYR A 172 28.89 13.15 -4.22
CA TYR A 172 30.14 12.69 -3.60
C TYR A 172 30.71 13.70 -2.58
N GLY A 173 30.91 13.23 -1.35
CA GLY A 173 31.45 14.04 -0.25
C GLY A 173 31.78 13.23 1.01
N PRO A 174 32.30 13.88 2.06
CA PRO A 174 32.48 13.25 3.36
C PRO A 174 31.12 12.87 3.96
N LYS A 175 31.11 11.82 4.79
CA LYS A 175 29.89 11.25 5.35
C LYS A 175 29.49 12.01 6.61
N TYR A 176 28.79 13.11 6.42
CA TYR A 176 28.15 13.89 7.49
C TYR A 176 26.66 13.99 7.25
N SER A 177 25.86 13.81 8.29
CA SER A 177 24.40 13.86 8.17
C SER A 177 23.92 15.25 7.78
N TYR A 178 24.55 16.31 8.28
CA TYR A 178 24.20 17.70 7.95
C TYR A 178 24.47 18.09 6.48
N LEU A 179 25.18 17.25 5.72
CA LEU A 179 25.35 17.43 4.28
C LEU A 179 24.23 16.78 3.47
N ASN A 180 23.28 16.10 4.12
CA ASN A 180 22.15 15.46 3.49
C ASN A 180 20.86 16.16 3.93
N ASN A 181 19.79 15.99 3.17
CA ASN A 181 18.49 16.60 3.47
C ASN A 181 17.76 15.88 4.62
N VAL A 182 18.40 15.70 5.78
CA VAL A 182 17.92 14.89 6.92
C VAL A 182 17.83 15.72 8.21
N LEU A 183 17.47 15.06 9.32
CA LEU A 183 17.46 15.66 10.65
C LEU A 183 18.73 15.31 11.44
N VAL A 184 19.17 16.25 12.28
CA VAL A 184 20.19 16.04 13.34
C VAL A 184 19.64 16.51 14.69
N PHE A 185 20.18 15.97 15.78
CA PHE A 185 19.66 16.17 17.12
C PHE A 185 20.73 16.66 18.09
N SER A 186 20.30 17.44 19.09
CA SER A 186 21.17 17.97 20.13
C SER A 186 20.45 18.15 21.47
N PRO A 187 21.14 18.02 22.61
CA PRO A 187 22.49 17.45 22.72
C PRO A 187 22.44 15.93 22.55
N SER A 188 23.47 15.36 21.91
CA SER A 188 23.66 13.92 21.86
C SER A 188 24.82 13.44 22.75
N PRO A 189 24.63 12.40 23.58
CA PRO A 189 25.70 11.81 24.39
C PRO A 189 26.81 11.15 23.58
N THR A 190 26.53 10.75 22.34
CA THR A 190 27.44 9.97 21.48
C THR A 190 28.05 10.79 20.33
N SER A 191 27.86 12.12 20.35
CA SER A 191 28.37 13.00 19.28
C SER A 191 29.89 12.92 19.18
N GLN A 192 30.40 12.69 17.96
CA GLN A 192 31.84 12.50 17.73
C GLN A 192 32.54 13.69 17.07
N CYS A 193 31.91 14.33 16.08
CA CYS A 193 32.56 15.40 15.29
C CYS A 193 31.85 16.75 15.31
N ASN A 194 30.55 16.81 15.65
CA ASN A 194 29.74 18.03 15.55
C ASN A 194 29.13 18.46 16.90
N SER A 195 29.83 18.17 18.01
CA SER A 195 29.31 18.39 19.36
C SER A 195 28.74 19.81 19.55
N PRO A 196 27.52 19.96 20.12
CA PRO A 196 26.70 18.93 20.76
C PRO A 196 25.75 18.14 19.81
N TRP A 197 25.86 18.34 18.50
CA TRP A 197 24.98 17.74 17.49
C TRP A 197 25.47 16.39 17.01
N GLU A 198 24.52 15.46 16.81
CA GLU A 198 24.75 14.17 16.16
C GLU A 198 23.60 13.88 15.18
N GLY A 199 23.95 13.30 14.04
CA GLY A 199 23.02 12.78 13.04
C GLY A 199 22.94 11.26 13.07
N GLN A 200 23.00 10.65 11.90
CA GLN A 200 22.83 9.22 11.72
C GLN A 200 24.15 8.46 11.95
N LEU A 201 24.01 7.19 12.31
CA LEU A 201 25.10 6.27 12.60
C LEU A 201 26.07 6.13 11.41
N GLY A 202 27.36 5.97 11.72
CA GLY A 202 28.42 5.81 10.72
C GLY A 202 28.95 7.12 10.10
N GLU A 203 28.45 8.29 10.50
CA GLU A 203 28.94 9.59 10.04
C GLU A 203 30.35 9.95 10.58
N CYS A 204 30.85 11.14 10.31
CA CYS A 204 32.12 11.72 10.79
C CYS A 204 33.42 11.25 10.09
N ALA A 205 33.34 10.67 8.89
CA ALA A 205 34.52 10.23 8.16
C ALA A 205 34.37 10.41 6.64
N LYS A 206 35.45 10.17 5.89
CA LYS A 206 35.41 10.19 4.40
C LYS A 206 34.51 9.08 3.85
N TRP A 207 34.56 7.91 4.46
CA TRP A 207 33.73 6.75 4.16
C TRP A 207 32.74 6.52 5.30
N LEU A 208 31.61 5.88 5.00
CA LEU A 208 30.67 5.51 6.06
C LEU A 208 31.40 4.55 7.00
N ARG A 209 31.22 4.66 8.31
CA ARG A 209 31.87 3.74 9.28
C ARG A 209 30.98 2.55 9.58
N TRP A 210 30.64 1.76 8.55
CA TRP A 210 29.71 0.63 8.68
C TRP A 210 30.24 -0.51 9.55
N THR A 211 31.56 -0.57 9.78
CA THR A 211 32.22 -1.54 10.64
C THR A 211 32.16 -1.18 12.12
N ASP A 212 31.79 0.06 12.45
CA ASP A 212 31.63 0.48 13.85
C ASP A 212 30.43 -0.26 14.47
N GLU A 213 30.51 -0.50 15.79
CA GLU A 213 29.51 -1.27 16.53
C GLU A 213 28.09 -0.68 16.36
N GLY A 214 27.13 -1.53 15.99
CA GLY A 214 25.73 -1.17 15.78
C GLY A 214 25.42 -0.40 14.48
N VAL A 215 26.42 0.07 13.73
CA VAL A 215 26.19 0.78 12.45
C VAL A 215 25.73 -0.18 11.36
N GLY A 216 26.23 -1.42 11.35
CA GLY A 216 25.79 -2.45 10.41
C GLY A 216 24.30 -2.81 10.52
N ASP A 217 23.67 -2.54 11.66
CA ASP A 217 22.24 -2.74 11.88
C ASP A 217 21.40 -1.52 11.49
N ALA A 218 22.03 -0.38 11.17
CA ALA A 218 21.36 0.88 10.86
C ALA A 218 20.46 0.76 9.62
N ARG A 219 19.27 1.35 9.71
CA ARG A 219 18.28 1.30 8.62
C ARG A 219 17.23 2.41 8.74
N GLY A 220 16.80 2.89 7.58
CA GLY A 220 15.49 3.51 7.38
C GLY A 220 14.51 2.52 6.75
N GLU A 221 13.26 2.94 6.59
CA GLU A 221 12.21 2.16 5.93
C GLU A 221 11.16 3.09 5.32
N VAL A 222 10.86 2.90 4.02
CA VAL A 222 9.69 3.53 3.39
C VAL A 222 8.43 2.81 3.89
N ILE A 223 7.61 3.52 4.66
CA ILE A 223 6.38 2.98 5.26
C ILE A 223 5.29 2.80 4.20
N VAL A 224 5.10 3.81 3.36
CA VAL A 224 4.10 3.80 2.28
C VAL A 224 4.49 4.79 1.19
N ALA A 225 4.12 4.48 -0.04
CA ALA A 225 4.23 5.37 -1.18
C ALA A 225 3.02 5.17 -2.11
N SER A 226 2.38 6.25 -2.52
CA SER A 226 1.25 6.20 -3.45
C SER A 226 1.13 7.50 -4.23
N SER A 227 0.84 7.41 -5.52
CA SER A 227 0.51 8.56 -6.37
C SER A 227 -0.92 8.48 -6.87
N HIS A 228 -1.55 9.64 -7.03
CA HIS A 228 -2.82 9.76 -7.74
C HIS A 228 -2.75 10.97 -8.68
N ARG A 229 -2.82 10.72 -9.99
CA ARG A 229 -2.66 11.77 -11.02
C ARG A 229 -1.35 12.56 -10.81
N ASP A 230 -1.44 13.88 -10.65
CA ASP A 230 -0.33 14.81 -10.45
C ASP A 230 0.07 14.99 -8.98
N THR A 231 -0.52 14.22 -8.06
CA THR A 231 -0.24 14.26 -6.62
C THR A 231 0.40 12.97 -6.14
N MET A 232 1.15 13.07 -5.04
CA MET A 232 1.75 11.90 -4.41
C MET A 232 1.90 12.05 -2.90
N PHE A 233 1.95 10.91 -2.22
CA PHE A 233 2.26 10.78 -0.80
C PHE A 233 3.34 9.72 -0.62
N VAL A 234 4.34 10.02 0.20
CA VAL A 234 5.33 9.06 0.68
C VAL A 234 5.70 9.36 2.12
N SER A 235 5.98 8.33 2.92
CA SER A 235 6.53 8.52 4.25
C SER A 235 7.57 7.47 4.61
N GLY A 236 8.50 7.82 5.50
CA GLY A 236 9.54 6.93 5.99
C GLY A 236 9.80 7.07 7.49
N GLU A 237 10.31 6.00 8.08
CA GLU A 237 10.77 5.91 9.46
C GLU A 237 12.28 5.70 9.46
N ALA A 238 13.01 6.52 10.22
CA ALA A 238 14.47 6.47 10.26
C ALA A 238 15.03 6.36 11.67
N VAL A 239 14.23 6.11 12.72
CA VAL A 239 14.73 6.02 14.10
C VAL A 239 15.92 5.06 14.27
N SER A 240 15.91 3.92 13.55
CA SER A 240 17.00 2.94 13.57
C SER A 240 18.28 3.38 12.84
N ALA A 241 18.28 4.54 12.17
CA ALA A 241 19.48 5.16 11.63
C ALA A 241 20.19 6.05 12.65
N TYR A 242 19.60 6.30 13.83
CA TYR A 242 20.16 7.16 14.88
C TYR A 242 20.62 6.34 16.09
N SER A 243 21.55 6.90 16.86
CA SER A 243 22.06 6.28 18.08
C SER A 243 20.94 6.05 19.11
N PRO A 244 20.77 4.81 19.64
CA PRO A 244 19.83 4.53 20.72
C PRO A 244 20.06 5.37 21.98
N ALA A 245 21.27 5.90 22.19
CA ALA A 245 21.61 6.78 23.31
C ALA A 245 20.82 8.11 23.29
N MET A 246 20.34 8.54 22.11
CA MET A 246 19.45 9.70 21.98
C MET A 246 18.04 9.42 22.51
N LYS A 247 17.66 8.15 22.73
CA LYS A 247 16.32 7.74 23.19
C LYS A 247 15.19 8.33 22.33
N LEU A 248 15.36 8.25 21.02
CA LEU A 248 14.31 8.54 20.04
C LEU A 248 13.38 7.32 19.90
N LYS A 249 12.09 7.56 19.71
CA LYS A 249 11.07 6.54 19.45
C LYS A 249 10.66 6.49 17.99
N SER A 250 10.59 7.66 17.34
CA SER A 250 10.25 7.79 15.93
C SER A 250 10.92 9.02 15.37
N VAL A 251 11.49 8.88 14.17
CA VAL A 251 11.96 9.96 13.30
C VAL A 251 11.23 9.76 11.98
N PHE A 252 9.97 10.16 11.96
CA PHE A 252 9.05 9.96 10.85
C PHE A 252 9.01 11.21 9.97
N ARG A 253 9.17 11.02 8.66
CA ARG A 253 9.01 12.08 7.66
C ARG A 253 7.96 11.70 6.64
N ALA A 254 7.10 12.65 6.29
CA ALA A 254 6.10 12.50 5.23
C ALA A 254 6.19 13.63 4.21
N LEU A 255 6.05 13.29 2.93
CA LEU A 255 6.01 14.19 1.80
C LEU A 255 4.64 14.09 1.12
N VAL A 256 4.01 15.23 0.88
CA VAL A 256 2.75 15.34 0.14
C VAL A 256 2.93 16.33 -1.01
N LEU A 257 3.01 15.82 -2.24
CA LEU A 257 2.98 16.65 -3.44
C LEU A 257 1.52 16.99 -3.73
N LEU A 258 1.11 18.23 -3.49
CA LEU A 258 -0.27 18.70 -3.57
C LEU A 258 -0.70 19.13 -4.98
N ASN A 259 0.29 19.39 -5.83
CA ASN A 259 0.24 19.62 -7.28
C ASN A 259 1.70 19.58 -7.78
N SER A 260 1.93 19.70 -9.08
CA SER A 260 3.27 19.67 -9.67
C SER A 260 4.27 20.67 -9.07
N GLN A 261 3.86 21.72 -8.38
CA GLN A 261 4.75 22.77 -7.87
C GLN A 261 4.56 23.05 -6.38
N THR A 262 3.88 22.22 -5.60
CA THR A 262 3.72 22.44 -4.15
C THR A 262 3.95 21.15 -3.40
N LEU A 263 5.03 21.12 -2.61
CA LEU A 263 5.40 20.02 -1.76
C LEU A 263 5.26 20.44 -0.30
N LEU A 264 4.48 19.68 0.47
CA LEU A 264 4.43 19.76 1.93
C LEU A 264 5.31 18.64 2.49
N VAL A 265 6.26 19.01 3.34
CA VAL A 265 7.09 18.08 4.12
C VAL A 265 6.67 18.20 5.58
N LEU A 266 6.41 17.08 6.23
CA LEU A 266 6.10 16.99 7.66
C LEU A 266 7.14 16.11 8.33
N ASP A 267 7.81 16.66 9.33
CA ASP A 267 8.60 15.89 10.29
C ASP A 267 7.81 15.66 11.57
N HIS A 268 7.79 14.41 12.02
CA HIS A 268 7.25 13.97 13.30
C HIS A 268 8.34 13.23 14.06
N VAL A 269 8.79 13.82 15.16
CA VAL A 269 9.79 13.23 16.05
C VAL A 269 9.14 12.94 17.39
N GLU A 270 9.25 11.69 17.84
CA GLU A 270 8.88 11.29 19.20
C GLU A 270 10.13 10.82 19.95
N LYS A 271 10.27 11.24 21.21
CA LYS A 271 11.36 10.84 22.11
C LYS A 271 10.81 10.31 23.43
N TRP A 272 11.61 9.49 24.12
CA TRP A 272 11.30 9.07 25.49
C TRP A 272 11.36 10.28 26.46
N ALA A 273 10.65 10.19 27.59
CA ALA A 273 10.55 11.29 28.54
C ALA A 273 11.92 11.69 29.13
N ASP A 274 12.83 10.73 29.25
CA ASP A 274 14.20 10.84 29.76
C ASP A 274 15.25 11.00 28.65
N SER A 275 14.82 11.35 27.43
CA SER A 275 15.71 11.63 26.30
C SER A 275 16.58 12.87 26.56
N PRO A 276 17.90 12.82 26.28
CA PRO A 276 18.80 13.97 26.41
C PRO A 276 18.52 15.06 25.37
N VAL A 277 17.94 14.70 24.21
CA VAL A 277 17.69 15.61 23.09
C VAL A 277 16.69 16.72 23.48
N LYS A 278 17.07 17.96 23.14
CA LYS A 278 16.33 19.22 23.38
C LYS A 278 16.09 20.03 22.11
N SER A 279 16.74 19.70 21.00
CA SER A 279 16.60 20.42 19.75
C SER A 279 16.80 19.49 18.56
N LEU A 280 16.12 19.82 17.46
CA LEU A 280 16.31 19.17 16.17
C LEU A 280 16.67 20.24 15.13
N SER A 281 17.49 19.88 14.15
CA SER A 281 17.80 20.73 13.01
C SER A 281 17.56 20.00 11.71
N ALA A 282 16.99 20.70 10.73
CA ALA A 282 16.77 20.20 9.38
C ALA A 282 17.65 20.94 8.38
N PHE A 283 18.12 20.21 7.37
CA PHE A 283 18.96 20.75 6.29
C PHE A 283 18.28 20.59 4.94
N PHE A 284 18.38 21.62 4.10
CA PHE A 284 17.91 21.59 2.70
C PHE A 284 18.98 22.16 1.78
N HIS A 285 19.56 21.31 0.94
CA HIS A 285 20.70 21.63 0.10
C HIS A 285 20.27 22.07 -1.30
N ASN A 286 21.08 22.96 -1.86
CA ASN A 286 21.12 23.27 -3.27
C ASN A 286 22.59 23.32 -3.74
N LEU A 287 22.89 22.61 -4.80
CA LEU A 287 24.23 22.55 -5.41
C LEU A 287 24.43 23.49 -6.60
N ASP A 288 23.37 24.16 -7.05
CA ASP A 288 23.42 25.09 -8.17
C ASP A 288 23.78 26.49 -7.64
N ILE A 289 25.08 26.77 -7.71
CA ILE A 289 25.72 27.98 -7.16
C ILE A 289 25.16 29.26 -7.81
N ASP A 290 24.59 29.16 -9.02
CA ASP A 290 24.04 30.32 -9.74
C ASP A 290 22.74 30.87 -9.12
N PHE A 291 21.98 30.05 -8.39
CA PHE A 291 20.63 30.40 -7.97
C PHE A 291 20.46 30.72 -6.47
N LYS A 292 21.52 30.52 -5.67
CA LYS A 292 21.63 30.68 -4.20
C LYS A 292 20.37 31.09 -3.42
N TYR A 293 20.10 30.37 -2.34
CA TYR A 293 19.14 30.76 -1.33
C TYR A 293 19.39 32.16 -0.75
N VAL A 294 18.30 32.91 -0.64
CA VAL A 294 18.21 34.18 0.09
C VAL A 294 17.12 34.09 1.17
N PRO A 295 17.24 34.81 2.31
CA PRO A 295 16.21 34.84 3.33
C PRO A 295 14.88 35.35 2.77
N PHE A 296 13.79 34.72 3.20
CA PHE A 296 12.43 35.04 2.77
C PHE A 296 11.48 35.00 3.96
N ARG A 297 10.47 35.87 3.97
CA ARG A 297 9.38 35.81 4.95
C ARG A 297 8.04 35.64 4.25
N PHE A 298 7.33 34.59 4.64
CA PHE A 298 5.98 34.31 4.17
C PHE A 298 4.95 34.98 5.08
N MET A 299 4.09 35.82 4.49
CA MET A 299 3.04 36.59 5.19
C MET A 299 3.56 37.42 6.38
N ASP A 300 4.82 37.87 6.32
CA ASP A 300 5.51 38.53 7.44
C ASP A 300 5.48 37.76 8.77
N LYS A 301 5.19 36.45 8.70
CA LYS A 301 4.93 35.58 9.85
C LYS A 301 5.89 34.42 9.93
N TYR A 302 6.08 33.70 8.83
CA TYR A 302 6.93 32.52 8.78
C TYR A 302 8.24 32.82 8.08
N ASN A 303 9.34 32.51 8.74
CA ASN A 303 10.67 32.56 8.16
C ASN A 303 10.81 31.45 7.11
N GLY A 304 11.68 31.72 6.14
CA GLY A 304 11.81 30.93 4.93
C GLY A 304 13.06 31.26 4.14
N ALA A 305 13.21 30.59 2.99
CA ALA A 305 14.25 30.86 2.02
C ALA A 305 13.63 30.90 0.61
N MET A 306 14.25 31.65 -0.28
CA MET A 306 13.86 31.77 -1.68
C MET A 306 15.08 31.55 -2.57
N MET A 307 14.87 30.89 -3.70
CA MET A 307 15.83 30.73 -4.78
C MET A 307 15.28 31.49 -6.00
N ASP A 308 16.10 32.35 -6.60
CA ASP A 308 15.73 33.14 -7.77
C ASP A 308 16.35 32.54 -9.03
N VAL A 309 15.51 32.26 -10.03
CA VAL A 309 15.88 31.66 -11.31
C VAL A 309 15.28 32.51 -12.42
N TRP A 310 16.01 33.55 -12.87
CA TRP A 310 15.56 34.45 -13.94
C TRP A 310 14.15 35.01 -13.71
N ASP A 311 13.92 35.66 -12.56
CA ASP A 311 12.63 36.20 -12.09
C ASP A 311 11.58 35.14 -11.71
N ALA A 312 11.91 33.85 -11.81
CA ALA A 312 11.08 32.76 -11.33
C ALA A 312 11.45 32.40 -9.89
N HIS A 313 10.62 32.84 -8.94
CA HIS A 313 10.87 32.63 -7.52
C HIS A 313 10.39 31.25 -7.03
N TYR A 314 11.33 30.43 -6.55
CA TYR A 314 11.07 29.20 -5.82
C TYR A 314 11.19 29.46 -4.32
N LYS A 315 10.17 29.14 -3.53
CA LYS A 315 10.06 29.59 -2.14
C LYS A 315 9.85 28.41 -1.21
N MET A 316 10.46 28.48 -0.03
CA MET A 316 10.19 27.59 1.07
C MET A 316 10.00 28.36 2.37
N PHE A 317 9.13 27.86 3.25
CA PHE A 317 8.94 28.39 4.60
C PHE A 317 8.59 27.27 5.57
N TRP A 318 8.77 27.51 6.87
CA TRP A 318 8.62 26.48 7.89
C TRP A 318 8.00 27.01 9.19
N PHE A 319 7.37 26.11 9.93
CA PHE A 319 6.81 26.39 11.25
C PHE A 319 6.49 25.08 11.99
N ASP A 320 6.49 25.13 13.31
CA ASP A 320 6.09 24.01 14.15
C ASP A 320 4.58 23.95 14.42
N SER A 321 4.15 22.90 15.12
CA SER A 321 2.75 22.73 15.51
C SER A 321 2.15 23.86 16.37
N GLN A 322 2.97 24.70 16.99
CA GLN A 322 2.55 25.88 17.77
C GLN A 322 2.57 27.17 16.93
N GLY A 323 3.01 27.08 15.66
CA GLY A 323 3.16 28.23 14.77
C GLY A 323 4.46 29.00 14.97
N HIS A 324 5.41 28.48 15.76
CA HIS A 324 6.73 29.08 15.89
C HIS A 324 7.57 28.81 14.63
N SER A 325 8.31 29.81 14.18
CA SER A 325 9.13 29.76 12.97
C SER A 325 10.51 30.36 13.26
N PRO A 326 11.54 29.52 13.48
CA PRO A 326 12.91 29.96 13.75
C PRO A 326 13.50 30.77 12.60
N ASP A 327 14.50 31.62 12.91
CA ASP A 327 15.15 32.47 11.93
C ASP A 327 15.91 31.68 10.85
N THR A 328 15.90 32.22 9.64
CA THR A 328 16.58 31.64 8.48
C THR A 328 18.10 31.67 8.66
N ARG A 329 18.73 30.50 8.67
CA ARG A 329 20.20 30.36 8.58
C ARG A 329 20.57 29.70 7.28
N ILE A 330 21.29 30.42 6.44
CA ILE A 330 21.82 29.92 5.16
C ILE A 330 23.32 29.81 5.32
N GLN A 331 23.87 28.65 4.98
CA GLN A 331 25.28 28.33 5.14
C GLN A 331 25.83 27.81 3.82
N GLU A 332 27.12 28.02 3.60
CA GLU A 332 27.87 27.48 2.47
C GLU A 332 28.92 26.52 3.00
N ALA A 333 29.07 25.38 2.34
CA ALA A 333 30.13 24.42 2.62
C ALA A 333 30.88 24.07 1.35
N GLU A 334 32.20 24.02 1.46
CA GLU A 334 33.08 23.48 0.44
C GLU A 334 33.32 21.99 0.73
N GLN A 335 33.13 21.15 -0.28
CA GLN A 335 33.34 19.71 -0.21
C GLN A 335 34.47 19.30 -1.15
N ALA A 336 35.38 18.46 -0.65
CA ALA A 336 36.34 17.78 -1.49
C ALA A 336 35.62 16.69 -2.31
N ALA A 337 35.55 16.85 -3.63
CA ALA A 337 35.07 15.82 -4.55
C ALA A 337 36.22 15.27 -5.40
N GLU A 338 35.97 14.17 -6.12
CA GLU A 338 37.01 13.39 -6.84
C GLU A 338 37.89 14.22 -7.78
N PHE A 339 37.30 15.19 -8.50
CA PHE A 339 38.00 15.90 -9.58
C PHE A 339 37.99 17.44 -9.47
N LYS A 340 37.18 18.02 -8.57
CA LYS A 340 37.10 19.48 -8.29
C LYS A 340 36.54 19.72 -6.88
N LYS A 341 36.86 20.86 -6.29
CA LYS A 341 36.13 21.38 -5.12
C LYS A 341 34.67 21.63 -5.52
N ARG A 342 33.72 21.18 -4.69
CA ARG A 342 32.29 21.43 -4.87
C ARG A 342 31.79 22.38 -3.79
N TRP A 343 30.84 23.23 -4.15
CA TRP A 343 30.20 24.15 -3.23
C TRP A 343 28.75 23.74 -3.09
N THR A 344 28.29 23.63 -1.85
CA THR A 344 26.86 23.49 -1.54
C THR A 344 26.43 24.66 -0.69
N GLN A 345 25.24 25.16 -0.96
CA GLN A 345 24.56 26.06 -0.06
C GLN A 345 23.35 25.33 0.53
N TYR A 346 23.11 25.51 1.81
CA TYR A 346 21.99 24.87 2.46
C TYR A 346 21.34 25.77 3.50
N VAL A 347 20.05 25.54 3.66
CA VAL A 347 19.26 26.08 4.76
C VAL A 347 19.44 25.17 5.97
N ASN A 348 19.71 25.74 7.13
CA ASN A 348 19.78 25.06 8.42
C ASN A 348 18.73 25.65 9.37
N VAL A 349 17.70 24.87 9.70
CA VAL A 349 16.59 25.34 10.55
C VAL A 349 16.52 24.54 11.83
N THR A 350 16.75 25.20 12.96
CA THR A 350 16.76 24.57 14.28
C THR A 350 15.49 24.87 15.06
N PHE A 351 14.81 23.83 15.54
CA PHE A 351 13.64 23.92 16.41
C PHE A 351 13.93 23.40 17.82
N PRO A 352 13.45 24.09 18.88
CA PRO A 352 13.48 23.54 20.23
C PRO A 352 12.44 22.41 20.36
N MET A 353 12.78 21.38 21.14
CA MET A 353 11.89 20.28 21.49
C MET A 353 11.41 20.43 22.93
N THR A 354 10.27 21.10 23.12
CA THR A 354 9.70 21.42 24.45
C THR A 354 9.00 20.24 25.12
N GLY A 355 8.59 19.22 24.35
CA GLY A 355 7.90 18.02 24.84
C GLY A 355 8.45 16.72 24.27
N THR A 356 7.72 15.62 24.47
CA THR A 356 8.07 14.29 23.92
C THR A 356 7.79 14.17 22.42
N VAL A 357 6.90 14.99 21.89
CA VAL A 357 6.54 15.03 20.47
C VAL A 357 6.88 16.40 19.90
N SER A 358 7.58 16.42 18.78
CA SER A 358 7.84 17.63 18.00
C SER A 358 7.39 17.40 16.56
N ARG A 359 6.66 18.37 16.01
CA ARG A 359 6.10 18.30 14.65
C ARG A 359 6.35 19.60 13.92
N VAL A 360 6.97 19.51 12.75
CA VAL A 360 7.41 20.65 11.94
C VAL A 360 6.92 20.46 10.52
N ALA A 361 6.36 21.51 9.93
CA ALA A 361 5.97 21.55 8.54
C ALA A 361 6.89 22.48 7.75
N TYR A 362 7.29 22.02 6.56
CA TYR A 362 8.01 22.79 5.56
C TYR A 362 7.18 22.79 4.28
N VAL A 363 6.93 23.96 3.72
CA VAL A 363 6.17 24.10 2.47
C VAL A 363 7.12 24.65 1.42
N LEU A 364 7.31 23.90 0.34
CA LEU A 364 8.13 24.27 -0.80
C LEU A 364 7.22 24.47 -2.01
N HIS A 365 7.32 25.61 -2.68
CA HIS A 365 6.51 25.86 -3.86
C HIS A 365 7.23 26.61 -4.99
N GLY A 366 6.82 26.30 -6.22
CA GLY A 366 7.29 26.93 -7.44
C GLY A 366 6.65 28.28 -7.73
N PRO A 367 7.10 28.96 -8.80
CA PRO A 367 6.74 30.33 -9.14
C PRO A 367 5.30 30.50 -9.62
N TYR A 368 4.70 29.47 -10.23
CA TYR A 368 3.37 29.56 -10.84
C TYR A 368 2.22 29.12 -9.92
N VAL A 369 2.48 29.04 -8.61
CA VAL A 369 1.48 28.68 -7.61
C VAL A 369 1.46 29.71 -6.50
N LYS A 370 0.26 30.19 -6.17
CA LYS A 370 0.03 31.12 -5.06
C LYS A 370 -0.36 30.35 -3.80
N VAL A 371 0.57 30.23 -2.87
CA VAL A 371 0.27 29.82 -1.50
C VAL A 371 -0.06 31.07 -0.69
N SER A 372 -1.22 31.11 -0.04
CA SER A 372 -1.66 32.31 0.70
C SER A 372 -1.92 32.08 2.18
N ASN A 373 -1.95 30.83 2.64
CA ASN A 373 -2.05 30.48 4.05
C ASN A 373 -1.60 29.04 4.27
N CYS A 374 -1.06 28.75 5.45
CA CYS A 374 -0.70 27.42 5.88
C CYS A 374 -0.68 27.36 7.41
N LYS A 375 -1.41 26.43 8.03
CA LYS A 375 -1.43 26.26 9.50
C LYS A 375 -1.78 24.84 9.92
N PHE A 376 -1.31 24.43 11.09
CA PHE A 376 -1.85 23.25 11.78
C PHE A 376 -3.28 23.57 12.26
N ILE A 377 -4.20 22.62 12.06
CA ILE A 377 -5.58 22.70 12.56
C ILE A 377 -5.89 21.57 13.55
N ASP A 378 -5.12 20.48 13.52
CA ASP A 378 -5.16 19.42 14.52
C ASP A 378 -3.75 18.85 14.73
N ASN A 379 -3.44 18.52 15.99
CA ASN A 379 -2.16 18.00 16.44
C ASN A 379 -2.39 16.91 17.49
N SER A 380 -3.09 15.84 17.11
CA SER A 380 -3.49 14.76 18.02
C SER A 380 -2.44 13.66 18.14
N LYS A 381 -2.60 12.74 19.11
CA LYS A 381 -1.76 11.55 19.25
C LYS A 381 -1.69 10.70 17.97
N ASN A 382 -2.79 10.58 17.23
CA ASN A 382 -2.90 9.68 16.10
C ASN A 382 -2.42 10.29 14.77
N GLY A 383 -2.37 11.63 14.68
CA GLY A 383 -1.89 12.29 13.48
C GLY A 383 -1.95 13.82 13.53
N VAL A 384 -1.76 14.43 12.37
CA VAL A 384 -1.85 15.88 12.16
C VAL A 384 -2.82 16.22 11.04
N ARG A 385 -3.42 17.41 11.14
CA ARG A 385 -4.11 18.06 10.02
C ARG A 385 -3.52 19.44 9.78
N LEU A 386 -3.25 19.74 8.51
CA LEU A 386 -2.81 21.05 8.06
C LEU A 386 -3.80 21.61 7.04
N SER A 387 -4.14 22.89 7.17
CA SER A 387 -4.89 23.64 6.15
C SER A 387 -3.89 24.48 5.35
N LEU A 388 -3.89 24.29 4.03
CA LEU A 388 -3.09 25.04 3.06
C LEU A 388 -4.01 25.68 2.02
N ILE A 389 -3.90 26.98 1.80
CA ILE A 389 -4.64 27.67 0.72
C ILE A 389 -3.72 27.81 -0.49
N ILE A 390 -4.05 27.09 -1.56
CA ILE A 390 -3.30 27.03 -2.81
C ILE A 390 -4.20 27.51 -3.94
N ASN A 391 -3.80 28.55 -4.66
CA ASN A 391 -4.59 29.17 -5.73
C ASN A 391 -6.05 29.44 -5.31
N ASN A 392 -6.22 30.04 -4.12
CA ASN A 392 -7.50 30.33 -3.47
C ASN A 392 -8.38 29.12 -3.11
N THR A 393 -7.85 27.90 -3.22
CA THR A 393 -8.52 26.67 -2.79
C THR A 393 -7.89 26.17 -1.50
N GLU A 394 -8.70 26.02 -0.46
CA GLU A 394 -8.25 25.39 0.79
C GLU A 394 -8.16 23.88 0.60
N LYS A 395 -6.97 23.34 0.87
CA LYS A 395 -6.70 21.90 0.95
C LYS A 395 -6.38 21.55 2.40
N ILE A 396 -7.10 20.56 2.94
CA ILE A 396 -6.84 19.99 4.25
C ILE A 396 -6.07 18.68 4.04
N VAL A 397 -4.85 18.65 4.57
CA VAL A 397 -3.96 17.48 4.52
C VAL A 397 -3.99 16.80 5.88
N SER A 398 -4.46 15.57 5.93
CA SER A 398 -4.49 14.74 7.15
C SER A 398 -3.47 13.61 7.02
N ILE A 399 -2.55 13.49 7.97
CA ILE A 399 -1.48 12.48 7.98
C ILE A 399 -1.53 11.73 9.31
N ALA A 400 -1.63 10.40 9.27
CA ALA A 400 -1.54 9.57 10.47
C ALA A 400 -0.08 9.35 10.85
N THR A 401 0.30 9.79 12.05
CA THR A 401 1.66 9.60 12.59
C THR A 401 1.75 8.35 13.47
N ASN A 402 0.64 7.91 14.06
CA ASN A 402 0.55 6.57 14.66
C ASN A 402 0.31 5.54 13.56
N TYR A 403 1.27 5.41 12.65
CA TYR A 403 1.11 4.68 11.39
C TYR A 403 1.04 3.15 11.57
N LYS A 404 1.60 2.63 12.66
CA LYS A 404 1.61 1.20 12.99
C LYS A 404 0.25 0.68 13.45
N ASP A 405 -0.67 1.55 13.88
CA ASP A 405 -1.97 1.14 14.38
C ASP A 405 -3.06 1.41 13.31
N ILE A 406 -3.49 0.35 12.63
CA ILE A 406 -4.56 0.42 11.61
C ILE A 406 -5.90 0.91 12.17
N GLY A 407 -6.22 0.62 13.44
CA GLY A 407 -7.43 1.11 14.11
C GLY A 407 -7.36 2.61 14.39
N ALA A 408 -6.19 3.11 14.79
CA ALA A 408 -5.94 4.53 14.96
C ALA A 408 -6.02 5.27 13.61
N ARG A 409 -5.44 4.70 12.54
CA ARG A 409 -5.54 5.24 11.17
C ARG A 409 -6.98 5.31 10.68
N LEU A 410 -7.77 4.25 10.84
CA LEU A 410 -9.20 4.24 10.49
C LEU A 410 -9.97 5.33 11.24
N THR A 411 -9.76 5.44 12.54
CA THR A 411 -10.47 6.41 13.38
C THR A 411 -10.11 7.84 13.00
N TYR A 412 -8.84 8.08 12.64
CA TYR A 412 -8.33 9.40 12.33
C TYR A 412 -8.62 9.87 10.89
N LEU A 413 -8.44 8.98 9.92
CA LEU A 413 -8.53 9.30 8.49
C LEU A 413 -9.84 8.84 7.83
N GLY A 414 -10.59 7.94 8.47
CA GLY A 414 -11.78 7.29 7.91
C GLY A 414 -11.49 6.05 7.06
N PHE A 415 -10.23 5.63 6.94
CA PHE A 415 -9.82 4.41 6.23
C PHE A 415 -8.46 3.90 6.76
N GLY A 416 -8.08 2.67 6.40
CA GLY A 416 -6.84 2.01 6.87
C GLY A 416 -5.53 2.47 6.20
N GLY A 417 -5.53 3.59 5.45
CA GLY A 417 -4.31 4.15 4.86
C GLY A 417 -3.67 5.23 5.72
N HIS A 418 -2.77 6.02 5.12
CA HIS A 418 -1.83 6.87 5.87
C HIS A 418 -2.02 8.37 5.67
N CYS A 419 -2.61 8.78 4.55
CA CYS A 419 -2.85 10.18 4.24
C CYS A 419 -4.14 10.38 3.46
N LYS A 420 -4.86 11.44 3.82
CA LYS A 420 -6.05 11.94 3.15
C LYS A 420 -5.87 13.42 2.84
N VAL A 421 -6.15 13.83 1.61
CA VAL A 421 -6.22 15.23 1.21
C VAL A 421 -7.65 15.53 0.78
N GLU A 422 -8.26 16.54 1.39
CA GLU A 422 -9.63 16.96 1.10
C GLU A 422 -9.68 18.45 0.73
N ASP A 423 -10.46 18.76 -0.29
CA ASP A 423 -10.84 20.13 -0.65
C ASP A 423 -12.37 20.20 -0.77
N ARG A 424 -12.92 21.35 -1.21
CA ARG A 424 -14.37 21.54 -1.33
C ARG A 424 -15.05 20.65 -2.38
N TYR A 425 -14.27 20.03 -3.27
CA TYR A 425 -14.75 19.30 -4.44
C TYR A 425 -14.44 17.81 -4.39
N GLN A 426 -13.38 17.40 -3.68
CA GLN A 426 -12.91 16.02 -3.72
C GLN A 426 -12.10 15.62 -2.48
N ILE A 427 -12.09 14.32 -2.22
CA ILE A 427 -11.28 13.66 -1.19
C ILE A 427 -10.38 12.66 -1.87
N THR A 428 -9.07 12.86 -1.78
CA THR A 428 -8.06 11.90 -2.25
C THR A 428 -7.55 11.09 -1.06
N ARG A 429 -7.80 9.78 -1.09
CA ARG A 429 -7.28 8.80 -0.14
C ARG A 429 -6.10 8.10 -0.82
N TYR A 430 -4.88 8.45 -0.43
CA TYR A 430 -3.69 7.86 -1.04
C TYR A 430 -3.69 6.34 -0.83
N GLY A 431 -3.56 5.60 -1.92
CA GLY A 431 -3.68 4.14 -1.99
C GLY A 431 -5.06 3.61 -2.44
N LEU A 432 -6.13 4.42 -2.38
CA LEU A 432 -7.49 4.02 -2.82
C LEU A 432 -8.08 4.93 -3.92
N GLY A 433 -7.49 6.10 -4.16
CA GLY A 433 -7.91 7.04 -5.20
C GLY A 433 -8.76 8.21 -4.68
N THR A 434 -9.48 8.86 -5.59
CA THR A 434 -10.22 10.11 -5.32
C THR A 434 -11.72 9.92 -5.42
N GLN A 435 -12.44 10.42 -4.43
CA GLN A 435 -13.89 10.51 -4.38
C GLN A 435 -14.31 11.97 -4.58
N LEU A 436 -15.23 12.22 -5.51
CA LEU A 436 -15.81 13.54 -5.72
C LEU A 436 -16.87 13.81 -4.63
N ILE A 437 -16.81 14.99 -4.02
CA ILE A 437 -17.86 15.48 -3.12
C ILE A 437 -18.97 16.05 -4.01
N PRO A 438 -20.20 15.51 -3.97
CA PRO A 438 -21.30 16.07 -4.74
C PRO A 438 -21.47 17.54 -4.34
N LYS A 439 -21.52 18.45 -5.31
CA LYS A 439 -21.93 19.83 -5.04
C LYS A 439 -23.28 19.75 -4.35
N GLN A 440 -23.36 20.18 -3.08
CA GLN A 440 -24.64 20.64 -2.55
C GLN A 440 -25.06 21.77 -3.46
N ILE A 441 -26.01 21.49 -4.35
CA ILE A 441 -26.78 22.53 -5.01
C ILE A 441 -27.54 23.16 -3.86
N SER A 442 -26.97 24.20 -3.24
CA SER A 442 -27.76 25.19 -2.53
C SER A 442 -28.60 25.84 -3.61
N SER A 443 -29.71 25.22 -3.97
CA SER A 443 -30.80 25.95 -4.59
C SER A 443 -31.09 27.10 -3.63
N ASP A 444 -30.90 28.33 -4.10
CA ASP A 444 -31.24 29.58 -3.44
C ASP A 444 -32.75 29.62 -3.16
N ASN A 445 -33.24 28.73 -2.30
CA ASN A 445 -34.60 28.76 -1.77
C ASN A 445 -34.79 30.00 -0.88
N GLN A 446 -33.71 30.66 -0.44
CA GLN A 446 -33.77 31.90 0.30
C GLN A 446 -34.20 33.11 -0.54
N LEU A 447 -33.94 33.13 -1.86
CA LEU A 447 -34.38 34.23 -2.72
C LEU A 447 -35.88 34.15 -3.06
N PHE A 448 -36.42 32.93 -3.21
CA PHE A 448 -37.84 32.73 -3.46
C PHE A 448 -38.72 33.00 -2.22
N ASP A 449 -38.26 32.60 -1.03
CA ASP A 449 -38.99 32.85 0.22
C ASP A 449 -39.04 34.34 0.58
N PHE A 450 -37.97 35.11 0.29
CA PHE A 450 -37.97 36.55 0.57
C PHE A 450 -38.94 37.32 -0.35
N GLY A 451 -38.95 37.02 -1.66
CA GLY A 451 -39.87 37.64 -2.61
C GLY A 451 -41.34 37.30 -2.35
N PHE A 452 -41.64 36.05 -1.99
CA PHE A 452 -43.00 35.62 -1.63
C PHE A 452 -43.46 36.26 -0.33
N THR A 453 -42.61 36.30 0.70
CA THR A 453 -42.94 36.89 2.01
C THR A 453 -43.17 38.39 1.89
N VAL A 454 -42.35 39.11 1.11
CA VAL A 454 -42.53 40.55 0.84
C VAL A 454 -43.82 40.81 0.08
N ASN A 455 -44.17 39.99 -0.91
CA ASN A 455 -45.41 40.14 -1.67
C ASN A 455 -46.66 39.83 -0.83
N VAL A 456 -46.61 38.84 0.06
CA VAL A 456 -47.71 38.54 1.00
C VAL A 456 -47.90 39.67 2.00
N ILE A 457 -46.82 40.20 2.57
CA ILE A 457 -46.88 41.34 3.51
C ILE A 457 -47.43 42.59 2.80
N ALA A 458 -46.96 42.89 1.58
CA ALA A 458 -47.46 44.01 0.78
C ALA A 458 -48.96 43.83 0.45
N GLY A 459 -49.39 42.62 0.10
CA GLY A 459 -50.80 42.30 -0.16
C GLY A 459 -51.70 42.51 1.06
N VAL A 460 -51.25 42.09 2.25
CA VAL A 460 -51.99 42.30 3.51
C VAL A 460 -52.06 43.79 3.86
N VAL A 461 -50.95 44.53 3.73
CA VAL A 461 -50.92 45.98 3.98
C VAL A 461 -51.85 46.73 3.03
N LEU A 462 -51.91 46.32 1.76
CA LEU A 462 -52.82 46.92 0.77
C LEU A 462 -54.29 46.59 1.08
N CYS A 463 -54.60 45.37 1.49
CA CYS A 463 -55.97 44.99 1.90
C CYS A 463 -56.42 45.77 3.14
N VAL A 464 -55.51 45.98 4.10
CA VAL A 464 -55.76 46.83 5.27
C VAL A 464 -55.95 48.29 4.86
N ALA A 465 -55.15 48.81 3.92
CA ALA A 465 -55.28 50.18 3.41
C ALA A 465 -56.58 50.39 2.61
N ILE A 466 -57.01 49.41 1.82
CA ILE A 466 -58.29 49.42 1.09
C ILE A 466 -59.46 49.28 2.07
N GLY A 467 -59.34 48.44 3.11
CA GLY A 467 -60.28 48.36 4.23
C GLY A 467 -60.41 49.68 4.98
N PHE A 468 -59.28 50.37 5.20
CA PHE A 468 -59.24 51.68 5.85
C PHE A 468 -59.86 52.77 4.97
N LEU A 469 -59.61 52.76 3.66
CA LEU A 469 -60.20 53.69 2.69
C LEU A 469 -61.70 53.45 2.46
N THR A 470 -62.15 52.20 2.52
CA THR A 470 -63.58 51.86 2.43
C THR A 470 -64.33 52.22 3.72
N MET A 471 -63.70 52.10 4.89
CA MET A 471 -64.23 52.66 6.15
C MET A 471 -64.19 54.20 6.18
N GLN A 472 -63.15 54.83 5.63
CA GLN A 472 -63.08 56.29 5.48
C GLN A 472 -64.13 56.85 4.53
N ARG A 473 -64.79 56.03 3.70
CA ARG A 473 -65.91 56.45 2.85
C ARG A 473 -67.15 56.91 3.64
N LYS A 474 -67.18 56.74 4.97
CA LYS A 474 -68.16 57.38 5.87
C LYS A 474 -67.76 58.78 6.38
N PHE A 475 -66.54 59.25 6.11
CA PHE A 475 -66.07 60.59 6.49
C PHE A 475 -65.52 61.34 5.27
N TYR A 476 -66.31 62.31 4.81
CA TYR A 476 -66.05 63.19 3.67
C TYR A 476 -64.71 63.94 3.82
N VAL A 477 -63.69 63.56 3.05
CA VAL A 477 -62.55 64.45 2.73
C VAL A 477 -62.17 64.28 1.26
N CYS A 478 -62.17 65.41 0.56
CA CYS A 478 -61.99 65.53 -0.88
C CYS A 478 -60.51 65.32 -1.25
N PHE A 479 -60.15 64.19 -1.88
CA PHE A 479 -58.82 63.97 -2.44
C PHE A 479 -58.89 63.54 -3.91
N SER A 480 -58.00 64.15 -4.69
CA SER A 480 -58.10 64.41 -6.12
C SER A 480 -58.01 63.17 -7.02
N ARG A 481 -58.58 63.30 -8.23
CA ARG A 481 -58.61 62.27 -9.29
C ARG A 481 -57.22 61.68 -9.61
N LEU A 482 -56.14 62.41 -9.32
CA LEU A 482 -54.76 62.00 -9.57
C LEU A 482 -54.32 60.78 -8.76
N MET A 483 -54.73 60.67 -7.48
CA MET A 483 -54.40 59.48 -6.67
C MET A 483 -55.14 58.23 -7.14
N ARG A 484 -56.35 58.38 -7.70
CA ARG A 484 -57.06 57.24 -8.31
C ARG A 484 -56.36 56.76 -9.57
N TYR A 485 -55.85 57.66 -10.41
CA TYR A 485 -55.09 57.27 -11.60
C TYR A 485 -53.74 56.64 -11.25
N ALA A 486 -53.06 57.13 -10.21
CA ALA A 486 -51.82 56.51 -9.72
C ALA A 486 -52.06 55.09 -9.19
N LEU A 487 -53.11 54.89 -8.37
CA LEU A 487 -53.49 53.57 -7.88
C LEU A 487 -53.94 52.62 -8.99
N LEU A 488 -54.69 53.12 -9.99
CA LEU A 488 -55.09 52.32 -11.14
C LEU A 488 -53.88 51.89 -11.98
N SER A 489 -52.90 52.78 -12.13
CA SER A 489 -51.65 52.49 -12.87
C SER A 489 -50.81 51.43 -12.16
N VAL A 490 -50.70 51.51 -10.82
CA VAL A 490 -50.04 50.48 -10.01
C VAL A 490 -50.78 49.15 -10.10
N LEU A 491 -52.12 49.17 -10.06
CA LEU A 491 -52.93 47.96 -10.18
C LEU A 491 -52.78 47.29 -11.56
N ILE A 492 -52.72 48.08 -12.63
CA ILE A 492 -52.52 47.58 -14.01
C ILE A 492 -51.11 47.02 -14.19
N LEU A 493 -50.08 47.69 -13.66
CA LEU A 493 -48.71 47.17 -13.64
C LEU A 493 -48.61 45.85 -12.88
N TRP A 494 -49.36 45.72 -11.78
CA TRP A 494 -49.40 44.49 -10.99
C TRP A 494 -50.14 43.36 -11.70
N ILE A 495 -51.23 43.66 -12.41
CA ILE A 495 -51.93 42.67 -13.28
C ILE A 495 -51.00 42.23 -14.42
N ALA A 496 -50.21 43.15 -14.99
CA ALA A 496 -49.25 42.82 -16.04
C ALA A 496 -48.11 41.91 -15.52
N GLU A 497 -47.55 42.18 -14.33
CA GLU A 497 -46.58 41.27 -13.71
C GLU A 497 -47.21 39.93 -13.32
N LEU A 498 -48.43 39.92 -12.76
CA LEU A 498 -49.13 38.69 -12.42
C LEU A 498 -49.42 37.83 -13.66
N LEU A 499 -49.78 38.46 -14.78
CA LEU A 499 -49.95 37.80 -16.08
C LEU A 499 -48.61 37.31 -16.66
N PHE A 500 -47.51 38.03 -16.44
CA PHE A 500 -46.16 37.61 -16.88
C PHE A 500 -45.65 36.40 -16.08
N VAL A 501 -45.90 36.38 -14.77
CA VAL A 501 -45.63 35.23 -13.89
C VAL A 501 -46.58 34.06 -14.18
N SER A 502 -47.85 34.34 -14.49
CA SER A 502 -48.86 33.34 -14.89
C SER A 502 -48.56 32.70 -16.24
N ASN A 503 -48.08 33.46 -17.24
CA ASN A 503 -47.68 32.92 -18.55
C ASN A 503 -46.34 32.17 -18.51
N SER A 504 -45.60 32.28 -17.41
CA SER A 504 -44.41 31.46 -17.14
C SER A 504 -44.76 30.18 -16.37
N CYS A 505 -46.05 29.91 -16.16
CA CYS A 505 -46.58 28.80 -15.38
C CYS A 505 -47.65 28.05 -16.19
N ASP A 506 -47.22 27.17 -17.10
CA ASP A 506 -48.09 26.16 -17.72
C ASP A 506 -48.46 25.07 -16.70
N GLN A 507 -49.31 25.39 -15.72
CA GLN A 507 -50.32 24.52 -15.09
C GLN A 507 -50.98 25.23 -13.91
N LEU A 508 -52.20 25.71 -14.14
CA LEU A 508 -53.09 26.23 -13.11
C LEU A 508 -53.67 25.09 -12.27
N LEU A 509 -53.46 25.15 -10.96
CA LEU A 509 -54.08 24.35 -9.87
C LEU A 509 -53.54 22.92 -9.63
N CYS A 510 -52.72 22.80 -8.57
CA CYS A 510 -52.64 21.68 -7.61
C CYS A 510 -52.81 20.25 -8.17
N GLY A 511 -51.82 19.79 -8.94
CA GLY A 511 -51.59 18.36 -9.17
C GLY A 511 -50.37 17.90 -8.39
N VAL A 512 -50.57 17.38 -7.17
CA VAL A 512 -49.52 16.68 -6.42
C VAL A 512 -49.14 15.41 -7.21
N LYS A 513 -48.21 15.53 -8.17
CA LYS A 513 -47.47 14.40 -8.72
C LYS A 513 -46.13 14.35 -8.01
N TRP A 514 -46.01 13.41 -7.08
CA TRP A 514 -44.74 13.00 -6.47
C TRP A 514 -43.76 12.50 -7.55
N LYS A 515 -43.05 13.40 -8.23
CA LYS A 515 -41.75 13.12 -8.82
C LYS A 515 -40.67 13.45 -7.79
N GLY A 516 -40.70 12.70 -6.69
CA GLY A 516 -39.84 12.92 -5.52
C GLY A 516 -39.27 11.63 -4.93
N ALA A 517 -39.25 10.53 -5.69
CA ALA A 517 -38.69 9.25 -5.23
C ALA A 517 -37.43 8.80 -5.99
N GLY A 518 -37.25 9.19 -7.26
CA GLY A 518 -36.05 8.82 -8.05
C GLY A 518 -34.81 9.60 -7.65
N ALA A 519 -34.83 10.94 -7.77
CA ALA A 519 -33.68 11.78 -7.44
C ALA A 519 -33.36 11.78 -5.93
N LYS A 520 -34.38 11.69 -5.06
CA LYS A 520 -34.16 11.51 -3.62
C LYS A 520 -33.64 10.12 -3.28
N SER A 521 -33.94 9.07 -4.04
CA SER A 521 -33.33 7.74 -3.82
C SER A 521 -31.87 7.70 -4.25
N GLU A 522 -31.47 8.46 -5.27
CA GLU A 522 -30.11 8.51 -5.77
C GLU A 522 -29.23 9.43 -4.91
N VAL A 523 -29.79 10.57 -4.50
CA VAL A 523 -29.21 11.44 -3.47
C VAL A 523 -29.23 10.77 -2.11
N ASN A 524 -30.24 9.99 -1.70
CA ASN A 524 -30.19 9.19 -0.47
C ASN A 524 -29.28 7.97 -0.58
N LYS A 525 -29.05 7.40 -1.77
CA LYS A 525 -27.98 6.41 -1.98
C LYS A 525 -26.61 7.07 -1.85
N GLN A 526 -26.42 8.26 -2.42
CA GLN A 526 -25.20 9.05 -2.29
C GLN A 526 -24.99 9.62 -0.88
N ILE A 527 -26.06 9.96 -0.15
CA ILE A 527 -26.04 10.37 1.26
C ILE A 527 -25.82 9.15 2.16
N ARG A 528 -26.37 7.96 1.86
CA ARG A 528 -25.97 6.71 2.54
C ARG A 528 -24.51 6.36 2.28
N LEU A 529 -24.00 6.57 1.07
CA LEU A 529 -22.56 6.50 0.74
C LEU A 529 -21.74 7.58 1.44
N TYR A 530 -22.35 8.73 1.75
CA TYR A 530 -21.75 9.83 2.53
C TYR A 530 -21.87 9.61 4.05
N GLU A 531 -22.82 8.83 4.55
CA GLU A 531 -22.93 8.47 5.97
C GLU A 531 -22.18 7.15 6.30
N GLN A 532 -21.90 6.31 5.31
CA GLN A 532 -21.03 5.11 5.41
C GLN A 532 -19.52 5.45 5.41
N HIS A 533 -19.11 6.60 5.96
CA HIS A 533 -17.76 7.18 5.87
C HIS A 533 -16.63 6.43 6.61
N ARG A 534 -16.79 5.14 6.90
CA ARG A 534 -15.71 4.26 7.36
C ARG A 534 -15.70 3.00 6.49
N LEU A 535 -14.69 2.88 5.63
CA LEU A 535 -14.38 1.60 5.01
C LEU A 535 -14.01 0.64 6.14
N PRO A 536 -14.78 -0.43 6.39
CA PRO A 536 -14.47 -1.36 7.46
C PRO A 536 -13.10 -1.98 7.21
N LEU A 537 -12.36 -2.23 8.28
CA LEU A 537 -11.09 -2.93 8.15
C LEU A 537 -11.33 -4.39 7.77
N PRO A 538 -10.57 -4.94 6.82
CA PRO A 538 -10.85 -6.27 6.27
C PRO A 538 -10.58 -7.36 7.31
N THR A 539 -11.33 -8.46 7.22
CA THR A 539 -10.94 -9.78 7.75
C THR A 539 -10.69 -10.66 6.54
N VAL A 540 -9.47 -11.16 6.38
CA VAL A 540 -9.08 -11.85 5.14
C VAL A 540 -9.17 -13.35 5.34
N VAL A 541 -9.81 -14.05 4.39
CA VAL A 541 -9.80 -15.50 4.32
C VAL A 541 -9.20 -15.92 2.98
N ILE A 542 -8.12 -16.69 3.03
CA ILE A 542 -7.46 -17.27 1.85
C ILE A 542 -7.93 -18.71 1.75
N THR A 543 -8.51 -19.07 0.61
CA THR A 543 -8.92 -20.44 0.30
C THR A 543 -8.32 -20.89 -1.03
N THR A 544 -7.99 -22.17 -1.12
CA THR A 544 -7.44 -22.75 -2.35
C THR A 544 -7.56 -24.28 -2.32
N LEU A 545 -7.35 -24.91 -3.47
CA LEU A 545 -7.12 -26.35 -3.52
C LEU A 545 -5.71 -26.67 -2.98
N PRO A 546 -5.51 -27.68 -2.13
CA PRO A 546 -4.18 -27.99 -1.57
C PRO A 546 -3.12 -28.21 -2.67
N GLY A 547 -1.90 -27.69 -2.47
CA GLY A 547 -0.83 -27.72 -3.47
C GLY A 547 -0.96 -26.68 -4.59
N SER A 548 -1.82 -25.67 -4.42
CA SER A 548 -1.92 -24.53 -5.34
C SER A 548 -1.00 -23.35 -4.98
N GLY A 549 -0.22 -23.47 -3.90
CA GLY A 549 0.80 -22.49 -3.52
C GLY A 549 0.30 -21.25 -2.75
N SER A 550 -0.81 -21.31 -2.02
CA SER A 550 -1.34 -20.15 -1.26
C SER A 550 -0.40 -19.63 -0.18
N GLU A 551 0.55 -20.45 0.25
CA GLU A 551 1.63 -20.08 1.16
C GLU A 551 2.43 -18.87 0.68
N ILE A 552 2.55 -18.65 -0.63
CA ILE A 552 3.30 -17.52 -1.18
C ILE A 552 2.69 -16.17 -0.75
N LEU A 553 1.36 -16.13 -0.56
CA LEU A 553 0.65 -14.93 -0.12
C LEU A 553 1.00 -14.54 1.33
N LYS A 554 1.62 -15.44 2.12
CA LYS A 554 2.14 -15.12 3.46
C LYS A 554 3.01 -13.87 3.44
N HIS A 555 3.82 -13.67 2.39
CA HIS A 555 4.75 -12.54 2.29
C HIS A 555 4.07 -11.17 2.21
N LEU A 556 2.77 -11.11 1.90
CA LEU A 556 1.99 -9.87 1.93
C LEU A 556 1.51 -9.49 3.33
N PHE A 557 1.39 -10.48 4.24
CA PHE A 557 0.69 -10.31 5.52
C PHE A 557 1.56 -10.59 6.76
N TYR A 558 2.68 -11.29 6.58
CA TYR A 558 3.57 -11.67 7.68
C TYR A 558 4.52 -10.54 8.07
N ASN A 559 4.82 -10.41 9.37
CA ASN A 559 5.62 -9.32 9.94
C ASN A 559 5.12 -7.92 9.52
N ASN A 560 3.80 -7.74 9.56
CA ASN A 560 3.11 -6.53 9.15
C ASN A 560 2.30 -5.98 10.33
N SER A 561 2.36 -4.68 10.58
CA SER A 561 1.60 -4.04 11.67
C SER A 561 0.08 -4.09 11.46
N ASP A 562 -0.35 -4.24 10.21
CA ASP A 562 -1.75 -4.15 9.81
C ASP A 562 -2.48 -5.49 9.89
N PHE A 563 -1.72 -6.60 9.85
CA PHE A 563 -2.26 -7.95 9.70
C PHE A 563 -1.63 -8.94 10.67
N VAL A 564 -2.40 -9.95 11.07
CA VAL A 564 -1.93 -11.15 11.77
C VAL A 564 -2.26 -12.37 10.92
N TYR A 565 -1.22 -13.03 10.43
CA TYR A 565 -1.36 -14.19 9.53
C TYR A 565 -1.43 -15.50 10.32
N ILE A 566 -2.60 -16.14 10.29
CA ILE A 566 -2.91 -17.38 10.97
C ILE A 566 -3.09 -18.48 9.94
N ARG A 567 -2.30 -19.54 10.07
CA ARG A 567 -2.44 -20.76 9.26
C ARG A 567 -3.39 -21.71 9.95
N VAL A 568 -4.32 -22.30 9.19
CA VAL A 568 -5.25 -23.31 9.70
C VAL A 568 -5.32 -24.50 8.72
N PRO A 569 -5.19 -25.75 9.18
CA PRO A 569 -4.87 -26.16 10.56
C PRO A 569 -3.37 -26.09 10.86
N THR A 570 -3.04 -26.00 12.14
CA THR A 570 -1.72 -26.27 12.74
C THR A 570 -1.94 -27.13 13.99
N GLU A 571 -0.88 -27.69 14.57
CA GLU A 571 -1.00 -28.51 15.79
C GLU A 571 -1.73 -27.80 16.95
N HIS A 572 -1.55 -26.49 17.09
CA HIS A 572 -2.12 -25.72 18.20
C HIS A 572 -3.31 -24.83 17.81
N VAL A 573 -3.47 -24.54 16.51
CA VAL A 573 -4.61 -23.83 15.95
C VAL A 573 -5.28 -24.77 14.96
N ASP A 574 -6.12 -25.64 15.49
CA ASP A 574 -6.88 -26.61 14.72
C ASP A 574 -8.38 -26.27 14.70
N ILE A 575 -9.09 -26.87 13.75
CA ILE A 575 -10.54 -26.81 13.65
C ILE A 575 -11.11 -27.64 14.81
N PRO A 576 -12.13 -27.15 15.55
CA PRO A 576 -12.71 -27.90 16.65
C PRO A 576 -13.23 -29.27 16.18
N GLU A 577 -13.03 -30.30 17.01
CA GLU A 577 -13.67 -31.60 16.78
C GLU A 577 -15.20 -31.40 16.81
N THR A 578 -15.85 -31.75 15.71
CA THR A 578 -17.32 -31.72 15.57
C THR A 578 -17.79 -33.02 14.94
N GLU A 579 -19.10 -33.25 14.91
CA GLU A 579 -19.71 -34.37 14.16
C GLU A 579 -19.37 -34.33 12.66
N PHE A 580 -18.87 -33.20 12.15
CA PHE A 580 -18.42 -33.03 10.79
C PHE A 580 -16.89 -33.20 10.70
N GLU A 581 -16.44 -34.26 10.02
CA GLU A 581 -15.02 -34.45 9.69
C GLU A 581 -14.65 -33.67 8.42
N PHE A 582 -13.62 -32.85 8.51
CA PHE A 582 -13.10 -32.11 7.36
C PHE A 582 -12.04 -32.92 6.63
N ASP A 583 -12.28 -33.22 5.37
CA ASP A 583 -11.24 -33.82 4.55
C ASP A 583 -10.10 -32.81 4.30
N SER A 584 -8.86 -33.29 4.40
CA SER A 584 -7.67 -32.46 4.24
C SER A 584 -7.40 -32.04 2.80
N LEU A 585 -7.94 -32.78 1.83
CA LEU A 585 -7.83 -32.52 0.41
C LEU A 585 -9.00 -31.68 -0.09
N VAL A 586 -10.22 -32.24 -0.06
CA VAL A 586 -11.46 -31.63 -0.54
C VAL A 586 -12.69 -32.30 0.06
N ASP A 587 -13.76 -31.53 0.26
CA ASP A 587 -15.10 -32.07 0.46
C ASP A 587 -16.08 -31.50 -0.58
N ALA A 588 -17.23 -32.17 -0.72
CA ALA A 588 -18.30 -31.75 -1.61
C ALA A 588 -19.44 -31.01 -0.87
N CYS A 589 -19.23 -30.63 0.40
CA CYS A 589 -20.29 -30.12 1.27
C CYS A 589 -20.36 -28.59 1.26
N GLU A 590 -21.51 -28.09 0.82
CA GLU A 590 -21.83 -26.67 0.78
C GLU A 590 -22.53 -26.22 2.05
N TRP A 591 -22.08 -25.08 2.59
CA TRP A 591 -22.73 -24.43 3.72
C TRP A 591 -23.28 -23.08 3.28
N SER A 592 -24.59 -22.92 3.48
CA SER A 592 -25.34 -21.75 3.07
C SER A 592 -25.35 -20.66 4.15
N ARG A 593 -25.80 -19.46 3.78
CA ARG A 593 -26.07 -18.39 4.75
C ARG A 593 -27.19 -18.80 5.73
N SER A 594 -28.20 -19.51 5.25
CA SER A 594 -29.26 -20.05 6.10
C SER A 594 -28.72 -20.99 7.15
N ASP A 595 -27.73 -21.83 6.85
CA ASP A 595 -27.14 -22.72 7.86
C ASP A 595 -26.55 -21.92 9.04
N ALA A 596 -25.86 -20.81 8.76
CA ALA A 596 -25.35 -19.91 9.80
C ALA A 596 -26.47 -19.23 10.60
N MET A 597 -27.50 -18.70 9.93
CA MET A 597 -28.62 -18.01 10.57
C MET A 597 -29.44 -18.92 11.50
N HIS A 598 -29.63 -20.18 11.11
CA HIS A 598 -30.33 -21.17 11.93
C HIS A 598 -29.43 -21.78 13.02
N GLY A 599 -28.16 -21.36 13.09
CA GLY A 599 -27.19 -21.85 14.08
C GLY A 599 -26.81 -23.31 13.86
N ARG A 600 -26.76 -23.79 12.60
CA ARG A 600 -26.13 -25.06 12.26
C ARG A 600 -24.61 -24.84 12.34
N PHE A 601 -23.88 -25.77 12.96
CA PHE A 601 -22.42 -25.65 13.23
C PHE A 601 -22.00 -24.56 14.24
N LYS A 602 -22.74 -24.40 15.36
CA LYS A 602 -22.47 -23.37 16.39
C LYS A 602 -21.03 -23.37 16.94
N ILE A 603 -20.42 -24.55 17.12
CA ILE A 603 -19.05 -24.66 17.63
C ILE A 603 -18.07 -23.98 16.67
N ILE A 604 -18.25 -24.20 15.36
CA ILE A 604 -17.39 -23.66 14.31
C ILE A 604 -17.65 -22.17 14.13
N GLN A 605 -18.91 -21.74 14.21
CA GLN A 605 -19.26 -20.33 14.24
C GLN A 605 -18.61 -19.60 15.44
N GLY A 606 -18.68 -20.19 16.64
CA GLY A 606 -18.05 -19.65 17.85
C GLY A 606 -16.52 -19.61 17.76
N TRP A 607 -15.91 -20.64 17.15
CA TRP A 607 -14.47 -20.70 16.89
C TRP A 607 -14.02 -19.63 15.89
N LEU A 608 -14.69 -19.50 14.74
CA LEU A 608 -14.43 -18.43 13.76
C LEU A 608 -14.58 -17.05 14.40
N HIS A 609 -15.66 -16.83 15.15
CA HIS A 609 -15.92 -15.57 15.83
C HIS A 609 -14.82 -15.26 16.88
N SER A 610 -14.36 -16.28 17.62
CA SER A 610 -13.26 -16.16 18.58
C SER A 610 -11.94 -15.78 17.89
N LEU A 611 -11.61 -16.43 16.78
CA LEU A 611 -10.41 -16.12 15.99
C LEU A 611 -10.43 -14.72 15.39
N VAL A 612 -11.58 -14.27 14.87
CA VAL A 612 -11.69 -13.00 14.13
C VAL A 612 -11.90 -11.79 15.05
N HIS A 613 -12.75 -11.92 16.07
CA HIS A 613 -13.12 -10.78 16.93
C HIS A 613 -12.37 -10.74 18.26
N ASN A 614 -11.85 -11.89 18.73
CA ASN A 614 -11.17 -12.01 20.02
C ASN A 614 -9.82 -12.73 19.89
N THR A 615 -9.08 -12.47 18.80
CA THR A 615 -7.84 -13.18 18.44
C THR A 615 -6.84 -13.27 19.59
N LYS A 616 -6.64 -12.17 20.33
CA LYS A 616 -5.74 -12.15 21.49
C LYS A 616 -6.12 -13.19 22.55
N LEU A 617 -7.40 -13.19 22.93
CA LEU A 617 -7.92 -14.12 23.93
C LEU A 617 -7.88 -15.56 23.42
N HIS A 618 -8.23 -15.76 22.14
CA HIS A 618 -8.14 -17.07 21.49
C HIS A 618 -6.71 -17.63 21.57
N LEU A 619 -5.72 -16.85 21.14
CA LEU A 619 -4.32 -17.25 21.16
C LEU A 619 -3.79 -17.47 22.58
N GLN A 620 -4.27 -16.73 23.58
CA GLN A 620 -3.89 -16.92 24.98
C GLN A 620 -4.43 -18.22 25.58
N ASN A 621 -5.62 -18.67 25.15
CA ASN A 621 -6.25 -19.88 25.67
C ASN A 621 -5.62 -21.19 25.14
N ILE A 622 -4.79 -21.11 24.09
CA ILE A 622 -4.04 -22.25 23.56
C ILE A 622 -3.02 -22.73 24.61
N GLN A 623 -3.10 -23.98 25.05
CA GLN A 623 -2.12 -24.53 25.98
C GLN A 623 -0.84 -24.92 25.22
N LEU A 624 0.27 -24.26 25.52
CA LEU A 624 1.59 -24.63 25.02
C LEU A 624 2.26 -25.51 26.08
N VAL A 625 2.55 -26.77 25.76
CA VAL A 625 3.26 -27.65 26.69
C VAL A 625 4.68 -27.11 26.89
N GLU A 626 5.00 -26.64 28.09
CA GLU A 626 6.37 -26.27 28.45
C GLU A 626 7.23 -27.54 28.53
N GLY A 627 8.27 -27.60 27.70
CA GLY A 627 9.30 -28.62 27.78
C GLY A 627 10.17 -28.43 29.02
N SER A 628 9.63 -28.67 30.22
CA SER A 628 10.39 -28.73 31.48
C SER A 628 9.60 -29.47 32.57
N ARG A 629 10.19 -30.57 33.06
CA ARG A 629 9.73 -31.48 34.12
C ARG A 629 8.67 -32.51 33.72
N VAL A 630 9.13 -33.57 33.04
CA VAL A 630 8.52 -34.89 33.18
C VAL A 630 8.67 -35.29 34.66
N LYS A 631 7.60 -35.11 35.43
CA LYS A 631 7.42 -35.86 36.69
C LYS A 631 7.40 -37.35 36.30
N GLN A 632 8.35 -38.10 36.84
CA GLN A 632 8.30 -39.56 36.81
C GLN A 632 6.95 -40.03 37.33
N PRO A 633 6.19 -40.86 36.59
CA PRO A 633 5.07 -41.58 37.19
C PRO A 633 5.65 -42.61 38.16
N GLN A 634 5.21 -42.54 39.40
CA GLN A 634 5.44 -43.56 40.41
C GLN A 634 4.94 -44.92 39.92
N ARG A 635 5.71 -45.96 40.25
CA ARG A 635 5.41 -47.37 40.01
C ARG A 635 4.02 -47.75 40.52
N ALA A 636 3.23 -48.38 39.67
CA ALA A 636 2.18 -49.32 40.06
C ALA A 636 2.38 -50.63 39.28
N GLY A 637 2.13 -51.77 39.95
CA GLY A 637 2.61 -53.12 39.64
C GLY A 637 1.99 -53.82 38.41
N PRO A 638 2.39 -55.09 38.18
CA PRO A 638 2.38 -55.72 36.86
C PRO A 638 1.08 -56.48 36.56
N SER A 639 0.70 -56.50 35.28
CA SER A 639 -0.24 -57.49 34.74
C SER A 639 0.30 -58.01 33.40
N ARG A 640 0.54 -59.32 33.37
CA ARG A 640 0.77 -60.17 32.18
C ARG A 640 -0.54 -60.21 31.38
N ASP A 641 -0.64 -60.21 30.05
CA ASP A 641 -0.01 -61.01 29.00
C ASP A 641 -0.46 -60.43 27.65
N ARG A 642 0.42 -60.37 26.63
CA ARG A 642 0.16 -60.88 25.25
C ARG A 642 1.26 -60.48 24.25
N LYS A 643 2.08 -61.51 23.94
CA LYS A 643 2.71 -61.89 22.67
C LYS A 643 3.19 -60.79 21.70
N LYS A 644 4.53 -60.67 21.70
CA LYS A 644 5.42 -60.18 20.62
C LYS A 644 5.02 -60.66 19.21
N ARG A 645 5.02 -59.73 18.25
CA ARG A 645 5.44 -59.97 16.86
C ARG A 645 6.45 -58.89 16.46
N SER A 646 7.65 -59.33 16.11
CA SER A 646 8.81 -58.50 15.79
C SER A 646 8.71 -57.87 14.40
N ARG A 647 8.93 -56.56 14.28
CA ARG A 647 9.38 -55.91 13.04
C ARG A 647 10.55 -54.99 13.34
N ARG A 648 11.49 -54.98 12.39
CA ARG A 648 12.81 -54.33 12.36
C ARG A 648 12.83 -52.94 12.98
N ARG A 649 13.86 -52.69 13.80
CA ARG A 649 14.26 -51.39 14.33
C ARG A 649 14.84 -50.52 13.21
N GLU A 650 14.13 -49.47 12.83
CA GLU A 650 14.74 -48.21 12.41
C GLU A 650 14.97 -47.33 13.65
N PRO A 651 15.98 -46.45 13.68
CA PRO A 651 16.37 -45.73 14.89
C PRO A 651 15.30 -44.69 15.29
N ALA A 652 14.46 -45.06 16.27
CA ALA A 652 13.39 -44.23 16.85
C ALA A 652 13.86 -42.92 17.52
N SER A 653 15.17 -42.67 17.60
CA SER A 653 15.76 -41.44 18.13
C SER A 653 15.70 -40.28 17.13
N GLU A 654 15.85 -40.54 15.83
CA GLU A 654 15.81 -39.49 14.81
C GLU A 654 14.39 -39.01 14.51
N LEU A 655 13.40 -39.91 14.53
CA LEU A 655 11.99 -39.56 14.36
C LEU A 655 11.47 -38.73 15.56
N LYS A 656 11.86 -39.10 16.79
CA LYS A 656 11.54 -38.32 18.00
C LYS A 656 12.22 -36.95 18.00
N GLY A 657 13.46 -36.85 17.50
CA GLY A 657 14.16 -35.57 17.35
C GLY A 657 13.48 -34.64 16.35
N LYS A 658 13.05 -35.15 15.19
CA LYS A 658 12.32 -34.37 14.17
C LYS A 658 10.91 -33.98 14.62
N LEU A 659 10.17 -34.87 15.29
CA LEU A 659 8.85 -34.56 15.83
C LEU A 659 8.95 -33.49 16.92
N ARG A 660 9.92 -33.61 17.83
CA ARG A 660 10.18 -32.63 18.90
C ARG A 660 10.62 -31.27 18.33
N ALA A 661 11.46 -31.25 17.30
CA ALA A 661 11.83 -30.02 16.60
C ALA A 661 10.68 -29.42 15.76
N SER A 662 9.62 -30.17 15.45
CA SER A 662 8.40 -29.66 14.82
C SER A 662 7.46 -29.07 15.88
N LEU A 663 7.27 -29.79 16.98
CA LEU A 663 6.52 -29.36 18.18
C LEU A 663 7.05 -28.04 18.75
N ASP A 664 8.37 -27.95 18.91
CA ASP A 664 9.04 -26.74 19.41
C ASP A 664 8.88 -25.56 18.42
N ARG A 665 8.79 -25.83 17.11
CA ARG A 665 8.57 -24.81 16.06
C ARG A 665 7.13 -24.29 16.03
N ASP A 666 6.14 -25.16 16.16
CA ASP A 666 4.73 -24.76 16.16
C ASP A 666 4.34 -24.05 17.47
N ALA A 667 4.92 -24.45 18.60
CA ALA A 667 4.80 -23.69 19.85
C ALA A 667 5.42 -22.29 19.74
N GLU A 668 6.60 -22.16 19.11
CA GLU A 668 7.22 -20.86 18.88
C GLU A 668 6.40 -19.98 17.92
N TYR A 669 5.78 -20.56 16.90
CA TYR A 669 4.84 -19.85 16.02
C TYR A 669 3.67 -19.22 16.79
N VAL A 670 3.08 -19.93 17.75
CA VAL A 670 2.02 -19.36 18.60
C VAL A 670 2.56 -18.27 19.53
N ARG A 671 3.77 -18.43 20.09
CA ARG A 671 4.41 -17.39 20.92
C ARG A 671 4.69 -16.12 20.11
N GLU A 672 5.13 -16.28 18.86
CA GLU A 672 5.33 -15.17 17.92
C GLU A 672 4.02 -14.43 17.64
N MET A 673 2.94 -15.15 17.33
CA MET A 673 1.62 -14.53 17.14
C MET A 673 1.12 -13.82 18.39
N ARG A 674 1.35 -14.38 19.59
CA ARG A 674 1.01 -13.71 20.87
C ARG A 674 1.77 -12.41 21.06
N ARG A 675 3.08 -12.40 20.76
CA ARG A 675 3.90 -11.18 20.80
C ARG A 675 3.39 -10.15 19.79
N HIS A 676 3.10 -10.58 18.56
CA HIS A 676 2.58 -9.72 17.50
C HIS A 676 1.26 -9.05 17.88
N VAL A 677 0.27 -9.81 18.37
CA VAL A 677 -1.04 -9.26 18.77
C VAL A 677 -0.94 -8.42 20.05
N ALA A 678 0.06 -8.65 20.90
CA ALA A 678 0.34 -7.78 22.04
C ALA A 678 0.92 -6.42 21.60
N GLU A 679 1.79 -6.42 20.59
CA GLU A 679 2.39 -5.21 20.01
C GLU A 679 1.40 -4.44 19.11
N TYR A 680 0.60 -5.16 18.31
CA TYR A 680 -0.36 -4.64 17.33
C TYR A 680 -1.79 -5.12 17.64
N PRO A 681 -2.45 -4.56 18.68
CA PRO A 681 -3.75 -5.07 19.14
C PRO A 681 -4.90 -4.89 18.13
N ASN A 682 -4.77 -3.93 17.20
CA ASN A 682 -5.78 -3.65 16.18
C ASN A 682 -5.48 -4.34 14.83
N ALA A 683 -4.42 -5.15 14.74
CA ALA A 683 -4.07 -5.89 13.53
C ALA A 683 -5.24 -6.78 13.07
N ARG A 684 -5.42 -6.87 11.75
CA ARG A 684 -6.52 -7.60 11.12
C ARG A 684 -6.17 -9.04 10.84
N VAL A 685 -7.10 -9.94 11.08
CA VAL A 685 -6.87 -11.37 10.92
C VAL A 685 -6.83 -11.74 9.44
N VAL A 686 -5.83 -12.54 9.09
CA VAL A 686 -5.71 -13.23 7.81
C VAL A 686 -5.68 -14.72 8.07
N LEU A 687 -6.76 -15.42 7.74
CA LEU A 687 -6.89 -16.86 7.88
C LEU A 687 -6.49 -17.54 6.57
N ASN A 688 -5.38 -18.27 6.54
CA ASN A 688 -5.06 -19.16 5.42
C ASN A 688 -5.61 -20.56 5.70
N MET A 689 -6.72 -20.88 5.05
CA MET A 689 -7.40 -22.17 5.15
C MET A 689 -6.77 -23.14 4.15
N ARG A 690 -5.91 -24.04 4.64
CA ARG A 690 -5.13 -24.94 3.79
C ARG A 690 -5.90 -26.12 3.23
N SER A 691 -7.00 -26.52 3.88
CA SER A 691 -7.88 -27.57 3.37
C SER A 691 -8.75 -27.03 2.23
N GLY A 692 -8.88 -27.80 1.15
CA GLY A 692 -9.73 -27.46 0.01
C GLY A 692 -11.22 -27.40 0.33
N SER A 693 -11.62 -27.90 1.50
CA SER A 693 -13.00 -28.01 1.98
C SER A 693 -13.65 -26.66 2.32
N TRP A 694 -12.87 -25.59 2.54
CA TRP A 694 -13.41 -24.31 3.02
C TRP A 694 -13.98 -23.40 1.92
N ALA A 695 -13.57 -23.61 0.67
CA ALA A 695 -14.00 -22.76 -0.44
C ALA A 695 -15.51 -22.91 -0.76
N LEU A 696 -16.12 -24.05 -0.45
CA LEU A 696 -17.58 -24.27 -0.60
C LEU A 696 -18.40 -23.75 0.59
N LYS A 697 -17.74 -23.27 1.64
CA LYS A 697 -18.35 -22.78 2.89
C LYS A 697 -18.29 -21.26 2.99
N LEU A 698 -17.83 -20.57 1.94
CA LEU A 698 -17.71 -19.12 1.91
C LEU A 698 -19.02 -18.37 2.22
N PRO A 699 -20.22 -18.78 1.76
CA PRO A 699 -21.46 -18.10 2.11
C PRO A 699 -21.75 -18.17 3.61
N PHE A 700 -21.48 -19.31 4.24
CA PHE A 700 -21.57 -19.45 5.70
C PHE A 700 -20.57 -18.51 6.40
N ILE A 701 -19.30 -18.48 5.99
CA ILE A 701 -18.28 -17.60 6.58
C ILE A 701 -18.67 -16.12 6.41
N GLN A 702 -19.23 -15.75 5.25
CA GLN A 702 -19.71 -14.40 4.95
C GLN A 702 -20.83 -13.96 5.90
N GLU A 703 -21.72 -14.88 6.29
CA GLU A 703 -22.77 -14.61 7.28
C GLU A 703 -22.19 -14.49 8.70
N VAL A 704 -21.22 -15.34 9.06
CA VAL A 704 -20.59 -15.33 10.40
C VAL A 704 -19.73 -14.09 10.64
N VAL A 705 -18.92 -13.67 9.66
CA VAL A 705 -17.98 -12.55 9.77
C VAL A 705 -18.66 -11.22 9.40
N GLY A 706 -19.60 -11.25 8.47
CA GLY A 706 -20.32 -10.08 7.96
C GLY A 706 -19.53 -9.26 6.92
N HIS A 707 -19.92 -8.01 6.75
CA HIS A 707 -19.47 -7.11 5.68
C HIS A 707 -17.95 -6.79 5.64
N SER A 708 -17.22 -7.10 6.72
CA SER A 708 -15.76 -6.93 6.77
C SER A 708 -14.99 -8.08 6.09
N LEU A 709 -15.65 -9.18 5.75
CA LEU A 709 -15.01 -10.32 5.09
C LEU A 709 -14.44 -9.92 3.72
N ARG A 710 -13.21 -10.35 3.47
CA ARG A 710 -12.56 -10.30 2.16
C ARG A 710 -11.97 -11.68 1.87
N THR A 711 -12.46 -12.35 0.85
CA THR A 711 -12.02 -13.68 0.45
C THR A 711 -11.06 -13.58 -0.73
N LEU A 712 -9.88 -14.17 -0.56
CA LEU A 712 -8.92 -14.40 -1.64
C LEU A 712 -9.00 -15.88 -2.04
N TYR A 713 -9.51 -16.15 -3.23
CA TYR A 713 -9.48 -17.49 -3.81
C TYR A 713 -8.29 -17.61 -4.75
N LEU A 714 -7.28 -18.37 -4.34
CA LEU A 714 -6.12 -18.63 -5.18
C LEU A 714 -6.40 -19.86 -6.05
N VAL A 715 -6.32 -19.69 -7.37
CA VAL A 715 -6.47 -20.77 -8.35
C VAL A 715 -5.17 -20.97 -9.12
N ARG A 716 -4.86 -22.22 -9.46
CA ARG A 716 -3.68 -22.61 -10.22
C ARG A 716 -4.09 -23.30 -11.52
N ASP A 717 -3.28 -23.17 -12.57
CA ASP A 717 -3.49 -23.88 -13.83
C ASP A 717 -3.63 -25.40 -13.56
N PRO A 718 -4.70 -26.06 -14.05
CA PRO A 718 -4.91 -27.49 -13.79
C PRO A 718 -3.75 -28.34 -14.29
N ARG A 719 -3.07 -27.95 -15.37
CA ARG A 719 -1.92 -28.67 -15.92
C ARG A 719 -0.73 -28.59 -14.97
N ALA A 720 -0.48 -27.41 -14.41
CA ALA A 720 0.58 -27.22 -13.43
C ALA A 720 0.27 -27.92 -12.09
N TRP A 721 -0.98 -27.87 -11.64
CA TRP A 721 -1.41 -28.52 -10.40
C TRP A 721 -1.34 -30.06 -10.50
N ILE A 722 -1.82 -30.65 -11.60
CA ILE A 722 -1.73 -32.10 -11.84
C ILE A 722 -0.28 -32.54 -12.03
N TYR A 723 0.53 -31.73 -12.71
CA TYR A 723 1.97 -31.97 -12.83
C TYR A 723 2.63 -32.12 -11.46
N LEU A 724 2.32 -31.20 -10.54
CA LEU A 724 2.83 -31.22 -9.17
C LEU A 724 2.38 -32.50 -8.43
N MET A 725 1.12 -32.87 -8.56
CA MET A 725 0.57 -34.05 -7.87
C MET A 725 1.15 -35.38 -8.37
N VAL A 726 1.46 -35.50 -9.66
CA VAL A 726 1.79 -36.79 -10.29
C VAL A 726 3.28 -36.93 -10.67
N TYR A 727 3.91 -35.86 -11.17
CA TYR A 727 5.22 -35.95 -11.83
C TYR A 727 6.38 -35.31 -11.06
N ASN A 728 6.10 -34.39 -10.12
CA ASN A 728 7.14 -33.57 -9.48
C ASN A 728 7.99 -34.33 -8.44
N SER A 729 7.52 -35.48 -7.95
CA SER A 729 8.24 -36.28 -6.95
C SER A 729 8.08 -37.78 -7.18
N LYS A 730 9.04 -38.56 -6.66
CA LYS A 730 8.98 -40.03 -6.63
C LYS A 730 9.21 -40.51 -5.20
N PRO A 731 8.24 -41.20 -4.55
CA PRO A 731 6.88 -41.48 -5.02
C PRO A 731 6.03 -40.21 -5.20
N SER A 732 5.03 -40.25 -6.09
CA SER A 732 4.19 -39.09 -6.42
C SER A 732 3.40 -38.59 -5.21
N LEU A 733 3.07 -37.29 -5.18
CA LEU A 733 2.21 -36.71 -4.14
C LEU A 733 0.81 -37.35 -4.14
N TYR A 734 0.28 -37.73 -5.30
CA TYR A 734 -0.97 -38.48 -5.43
C TYR A 734 -0.98 -39.78 -4.61
N SER A 735 0.13 -40.52 -4.67
CA SER A 735 0.30 -41.75 -3.88
C SER A 735 0.61 -41.46 -2.41
N LEU A 736 1.51 -40.51 -2.13
CA LEU A 736 1.93 -40.15 -0.78
C LEU A 736 0.79 -39.61 0.09
N LYS A 737 -0.11 -38.82 -0.51
CA LYS A 737 -1.30 -38.27 0.15
C LYS A 737 -2.50 -39.20 0.12
N ASN A 738 -2.36 -40.41 -0.43
CA ASN A 738 -3.44 -41.39 -0.56
C ASN A 738 -4.76 -40.81 -1.11
N ILE A 739 -4.66 -40.01 -2.19
CA ILE A 739 -5.80 -39.31 -2.81
C ILE A 739 -6.99 -40.25 -3.11
N PRO A 740 -6.80 -41.50 -3.61
CA PRO A 740 -7.92 -42.42 -3.82
C PRO A 740 -8.72 -42.70 -2.54
N GLN A 741 -8.05 -42.82 -1.39
CA GLN A 741 -8.72 -43.03 -0.12
C GLN A 741 -9.55 -41.80 0.26
N HIS A 742 -8.98 -40.60 0.20
CA HIS A 742 -9.70 -39.35 0.47
C HIS A 742 -10.96 -39.23 -0.41
N LEU A 743 -10.83 -39.46 -1.71
CA LEU A 743 -11.95 -39.42 -2.64
C LEU A 743 -13.04 -40.46 -2.35
N SER A 744 -12.66 -41.65 -1.89
CA SER A 744 -13.62 -42.69 -1.49
C SER A 744 -14.41 -42.31 -0.23
N LEU A 745 -13.81 -41.52 0.68
CA LEU A 745 -14.46 -41.07 1.91
C LEU A 745 -15.51 -39.98 1.64
N ILE A 746 -15.31 -39.12 0.63
CA ILE A 746 -16.25 -38.06 0.25
C ILE A 746 -17.65 -38.60 -0.07
N PHE A 747 -17.74 -39.81 -0.63
CA PHE A 747 -18.99 -40.38 -1.15
C PHE A 747 -19.52 -41.58 -0.36
N LYS A 748 -19.01 -41.86 0.85
CA LYS A 748 -19.58 -42.89 1.73
C LYS A 748 -20.97 -42.46 2.23
N GLU A 749 -21.94 -43.37 2.19
CA GLU A 749 -23.35 -43.10 2.51
C GLU A 749 -23.53 -42.50 3.92
N ASP A 750 -22.78 -42.98 4.93
CA ASP A 750 -22.85 -42.48 6.32
C ASP A 750 -22.39 -41.02 6.51
N ALA A 751 -21.52 -40.50 5.64
CA ALA A 751 -21.03 -39.11 5.74
C ALA A 751 -22.00 -38.08 5.11
N VAL A 752 -22.87 -38.54 4.21
CA VAL A 752 -23.80 -37.71 3.43
C VAL A 752 -25.17 -37.60 4.12
N THR A 753 -25.58 -38.61 4.90
CA THR A 753 -26.91 -38.64 5.55
C THR A 753 -27.00 -37.89 6.88
N ASP A 754 -25.91 -37.77 7.66
CA ASP A 754 -25.98 -37.14 9.00
C ASP A 754 -25.25 -35.80 9.14
N GLY A 755 -24.27 -35.45 8.27
CA GLY A 755 -23.41 -34.27 8.46
C GLY A 755 -23.49 -33.16 7.40
N CYS A 756 -23.87 -33.47 6.16
CA CYS A 756 -23.73 -32.58 5.00
C CYS A 756 -25.08 -31.94 4.59
N PRO A 757 -25.28 -30.61 4.70
CA PRO A 757 -26.54 -29.95 4.34
C PRO A 757 -26.92 -30.14 2.87
N THR A 758 -25.95 -30.00 1.98
CA THR A 758 -26.13 -30.04 0.53
C THR A 758 -24.82 -30.43 -0.12
N VAL A 759 -24.87 -31.43 -1.02
CA VAL A 759 -23.71 -31.88 -1.79
C VAL A 759 -23.64 -31.14 -3.12
N ALA A 760 -22.47 -30.60 -3.44
CA ALA A 760 -22.21 -29.89 -4.68
C ALA A 760 -22.47 -30.76 -5.91
N PRO A 761 -23.35 -30.34 -6.85
CA PRO A 761 -23.72 -31.16 -8.00
C PRO A 761 -22.55 -31.46 -8.94
N GLU A 762 -21.53 -30.61 -8.98
CA GLU A 762 -20.33 -30.76 -9.81
C GLU A 762 -19.53 -32.03 -9.46
N PHE A 763 -19.62 -32.52 -8.22
CA PHE A 763 -18.91 -33.72 -7.75
C PHE A 763 -19.56 -35.03 -8.20
N LYS A 764 -20.79 -35.02 -8.74
CA LYS A 764 -21.50 -36.23 -9.20
C LYS A 764 -20.74 -37.00 -10.29
N ILE A 765 -19.98 -36.31 -11.14
CA ILE A 765 -19.20 -36.95 -12.20
C ILE A 765 -18.05 -37.77 -11.60
N ILE A 766 -17.37 -37.24 -10.58
CA ILE A 766 -16.30 -37.93 -9.87
C ILE A 766 -16.86 -39.16 -9.16
N GLN A 767 -18.01 -39.02 -8.49
CA GLN A 767 -18.69 -40.15 -7.85
C GLN A 767 -18.94 -41.29 -8.85
N ARG A 768 -19.41 -40.98 -10.07
CA ARG A 768 -19.61 -41.96 -11.14
C ARG A 768 -18.30 -42.60 -11.59
N LEU A 769 -17.24 -41.83 -11.77
CA LEU A 769 -15.92 -42.35 -12.18
C LEU A 769 -15.35 -43.32 -11.14
N LEU A 770 -15.44 -42.97 -9.85
CA LEU A 770 -14.98 -43.82 -8.76
C LEU A 770 -15.83 -45.10 -8.63
N SER A 771 -17.16 -45.00 -8.82
CA SER A 771 -18.05 -46.17 -8.81
C SER A 771 -17.74 -47.19 -9.92
N ARG A 772 -17.13 -46.73 -11.03
CA ARG A 772 -16.68 -47.58 -12.15
C ARG A 772 -15.25 -48.09 -11.99
N SER A 773 -14.62 -47.85 -10.83
CA SER A 773 -13.24 -48.23 -10.54
C SER A 773 -12.23 -47.64 -11.53
N GLU A 774 -12.44 -46.39 -11.99
CA GLU A 774 -11.44 -45.67 -12.77
C GLU A 774 -10.12 -45.55 -11.98
N THR A 775 -8.99 -45.80 -12.64
CA THR A 775 -7.67 -45.84 -11.99
C THR A 775 -6.69 -44.81 -12.55
N ASN A 776 -7.04 -44.12 -13.65
CA ASN A 776 -6.18 -43.10 -14.22
C ASN A 776 -6.09 -41.87 -13.30
N PRO A 777 -4.93 -41.62 -12.65
CA PRO A 777 -4.79 -40.53 -11.68
C PRO A 777 -4.99 -39.15 -12.32
N ILE A 778 -4.63 -39.00 -13.60
CA ILE A 778 -4.71 -37.73 -14.34
C ILE A 778 -6.15 -37.37 -14.61
N LEU A 779 -6.95 -38.35 -15.06
CA LEU A 779 -8.38 -38.16 -15.32
C LEU A 779 -9.14 -37.83 -14.03
N ILE A 780 -8.84 -38.54 -12.94
CA ILE A 780 -9.44 -38.31 -11.63
C ILE A 780 -9.11 -36.91 -11.11
N LEU A 781 -7.83 -36.51 -11.17
CA LEU A 781 -7.40 -35.19 -10.71
C LEU A 781 -7.94 -34.06 -11.59
N ALA A 782 -8.07 -34.25 -12.90
CA ALA A 782 -8.68 -33.28 -13.82
C ALA A 782 -10.15 -33.04 -13.47
N HIS A 783 -10.93 -34.12 -13.28
CA HIS A 783 -12.32 -33.99 -12.85
C HIS A 783 -12.44 -33.42 -11.45
N LEU A 784 -11.51 -33.72 -10.54
CA LEU A 784 -11.46 -33.15 -9.19
C LEU A 784 -11.24 -31.64 -9.22
N TRP A 785 -10.22 -31.18 -9.94
CA TRP A 785 -9.94 -29.77 -10.10
C TRP A 785 -11.14 -29.05 -10.74
N LEU A 786 -11.74 -29.67 -11.77
CA LEU A 786 -12.91 -29.12 -12.45
C LEU A 786 -14.10 -28.98 -11.50
N ALA A 787 -14.44 -30.04 -10.77
CA ALA A 787 -15.60 -30.06 -9.88
C ALA A 787 -15.46 -29.05 -8.74
N HIS A 788 -14.29 -29.03 -8.09
CA HIS A 788 -13.99 -28.09 -7.01
C HIS A 788 -14.04 -26.65 -7.51
N THR A 789 -13.28 -26.33 -8.56
CA THR A 789 -13.17 -24.94 -9.05
C THR A 789 -14.51 -24.44 -9.60
N ALA A 790 -15.26 -25.26 -10.33
CA ALA A 790 -16.58 -24.90 -10.82
C ALA A 790 -17.59 -24.65 -9.68
N ALA A 791 -17.59 -25.51 -8.66
CA ALA A 791 -18.46 -25.33 -7.49
C ALA A 791 -18.10 -24.06 -6.71
N VAL A 792 -16.81 -23.76 -6.52
CA VAL A 792 -16.37 -22.51 -5.89
C VAL A 792 -16.83 -21.29 -6.68
N LEU A 793 -16.66 -21.29 -8.01
CA LEU A 793 -17.12 -20.17 -8.85
C LEU A 793 -18.63 -19.95 -8.71
N ARG A 794 -19.43 -21.02 -8.72
CA ARG A 794 -20.89 -20.91 -8.51
C ARG A 794 -21.25 -20.38 -7.14
N VAL A 795 -20.65 -20.93 -6.08
CA VAL A 795 -20.94 -20.51 -4.70
C VAL A 795 -20.52 -19.06 -4.46
N SER A 796 -19.44 -18.62 -5.12
CA SER A 796 -18.92 -17.25 -5.02
C SER A 796 -19.78 -16.22 -5.77
N GLU A 797 -20.55 -16.61 -6.79
CA GLU A 797 -21.53 -15.72 -7.45
C GLU A 797 -22.61 -15.21 -6.49
N GLY A 798 -22.86 -15.94 -5.39
CA GLY A 798 -23.78 -15.52 -4.34
C GLY A 798 -23.18 -14.59 -3.28
N LEU A 799 -21.90 -14.23 -3.37
CA LEU A 799 -21.22 -13.32 -2.44
C LEU A 799 -21.29 -11.87 -2.97
N PRO A 800 -21.24 -10.85 -2.08
CA PRO A 800 -21.05 -9.47 -2.50
C PRO A 800 -19.79 -9.31 -3.38
N GLU A 801 -19.86 -8.51 -4.44
CA GLU A 801 -18.72 -8.29 -5.35
C GLU A 801 -17.49 -7.73 -4.63
N ASP A 802 -17.69 -6.97 -3.53
CA ASP A 802 -16.62 -6.39 -2.74
C ASP A 802 -16.01 -7.36 -1.72
N SER A 803 -16.52 -8.59 -1.60
CA SER A 803 -16.03 -9.58 -0.62
C SER A 803 -15.31 -10.78 -1.22
N TYR A 804 -15.20 -10.90 -2.56
CA TYR A 804 -14.52 -12.00 -3.22
C TYR A 804 -13.55 -11.53 -4.32
N LEU A 805 -12.30 -11.98 -4.26
CA LEU A 805 -11.30 -11.78 -5.31
C LEU A 805 -10.66 -13.11 -5.71
N GLN A 806 -10.74 -13.42 -7.00
CA GLN A 806 -10.02 -14.54 -7.61
C GLN A 806 -8.62 -14.09 -8.02
N VAL A 807 -7.60 -14.85 -7.63
CA VAL A 807 -6.19 -14.60 -7.97
C VAL A 807 -5.60 -15.84 -8.61
N ARG A 808 -4.86 -15.69 -9.71
CA ARG A 808 -4.11 -16.81 -10.31
C ARG A 808 -2.73 -16.90 -9.68
N PHE A 809 -2.31 -18.11 -9.31
CA PHE A 809 -0.96 -18.35 -8.81
C PHE A 809 0.12 -17.87 -9.79
N GLU A 810 -0.12 -18.07 -11.09
CA GLU A 810 0.78 -17.68 -12.16
C GLU A 810 0.96 -16.15 -12.25
N ASP A 811 -0.06 -15.35 -11.91
CA ASP A 811 0.05 -13.89 -11.88
C ASP A 811 0.87 -13.42 -10.68
N VAL A 812 0.72 -14.08 -9.53
CA VAL A 812 1.53 -13.80 -8.33
C VAL A 812 3.02 -14.00 -8.62
N VAL A 813 3.37 -14.99 -9.45
CA VAL A 813 4.78 -15.30 -9.78
C VAL A 813 5.30 -14.46 -10.95
N ASN A 814 4.53 -14.28 -12.03
CA ASN A 814 4.99 -13.55 -13.22
C ASN A 814 4.89 -12.02 -13.06
N PHE A 815 3.88 -11.55 -12.31
CA PHE A 815 3.56 -10.15 -12.11
C PHE A 815 3.34 -9.85 -10.62
N PRO A 816 4.33 -10.11 -9.74
CA PRO A 816 4.17 -10.03 -8.29
C PRO A 816 3.73 -8.64 -7.82
N GLN A 817 4.25 -7.57 -8.44
CA GLN A 817 3.90 -6.21 -8.06
C GLN A 817 2.45 -5.87 -8.39
N GLU A 818 2.03 -6.05 -9.64
CA GLU A 818 0.66 -5.76 -10.09
C GLU A 818 -0.36 -6.58 -9.31
N THR A 819 -0.04 -7.85 -9.04
CA THR A 819 -0.92 -8.74 -8.27
C THR A 819 -1.03 -8.31 -6.81
N ALA A 820 0.08 -7.91 -6.16
CA ALA A 820 0.05 -7.41 -4.79
C ALA A 820 -0.75 -6.10 -4.67
N GLU A 821 -0.56 -5.16 -5.60
CA GLU A 821 -1.32 -3.91 -5.66
C GLU A 821 -2.81 -4.17 -5.87
N SER A 822 -3.18 -5.12 -6.74
CA SER A 822 -4.58 -5.53 -6.96
C SER A 822 -5.21 -6.13 -5.70
N ILE A 823 -4.51 -7.03 -5.00
CA ILE A 823 -4.98 -7.63 -3.75
C ILE A 823 -5.20 -6.54 -2.69
N HIS A 824 -4.23 -5.67 -2.47
CA HIS A 824 -4.32 -4.63 -1.44
C HIS A 824 -5.37 -3.56 -1.75
N THR A 825 -5.58 -3.25 -3.03
CA THR A 825 -6.69 -2.39 -3.48
C THR A 825 -8.04 -3.00 -3.12
N PHE A 826 -8.24 -4.30 -3.38
CA PHE A 826 -9.43 -5.04 -2.98
C PHE A 826 -9.64 -5.08 -1.46
N LEU A 827 -8.55 -5.19 -0.69
CA LEU A 827 -8.60 -5.18 0.77
C LEU A 827 -8.90 -3.79 1.37
N GLY A 828 -8.77 -2.71 0.59
CA GLY A 828 -8.93 -1.34 1.08
C GLY A 828 -7.77 -0.85 1.97
N VAL A 829 -6.62 -1.53 1.92
CA VAL A 829 -5.42 -1.22 2.73
C VAL A 829 -4.20 -1.13 1.79
N PRO A 830 -3.48 0.01 1.75
CA PRO A 830 -2.32 0.16 0.87
C PRO A 830 -1.24 -0.92 1.11
N VAL A 831 -0.61 -1.40 0.03
CA VAL A 831 0.52 -2.34 0.13
C VAL A 831 1.74 -1.64 0.71
N SER A 832 2.44 -2.29 1.65
CA SER A 832 3.71 -1.77 2.15
C SER A 832 4.87 -2.10 1.19
N PRO A 833 5.81 -1.18 0.96
CA PRO A 833 6.99 -1.45 0.14
C PRO A 833 7.82 -2.65 0.62
N SER A 834 7.86 -2.90 1.93
CA SER A 834 8.54 -4.06 2.52
C SER A 834 7.90 -5.39 2.12
N ALA A 835 6.57 -5.50 2.23
CA ALA A 835 5.82 -6.70 1.86
C ALA A 835 5.93 -6.97 0.35
N LEU A 836 5.83 -5.90 -0.45
CA LEU A 836 6.06 -5.97 -1.90
C LEU A 836 7.45 -6.49 -2.23
N ASN A 837 8.49 -5.99 -1.55
CA ASN A 837 9.85 -6.48 -1.77
C ASN A 837 9.97 -7.97 -1.44
N GLN A 838 9.40 -8.41 -0.32
CA GLN A 838 9.46 -9.82 0.09
C GLN A 838 8.81 -10.71 -0.97
N LEU A 839 7.64 -10.35 -1.50
CA LEU A 839 7.01 -11.12 -2.56
C LEU A 839 7.85 -11.15 -3.84
N ILE A 840 8.40 -10.01 -4.28
CA ILE A 840 9.27 -9.94 -5.46
C ILE A 840 10.53 -10.79 -5.26
N PHE A 841 11.16 -10.70 -4.09
CA PHE A 841 12.36 -11.47 -3.78
C PHE A 841 12.08 -12.98 -3.75
N THR A 842 10.98 -13.41 -3.12
CA THR A 842 10.55 -14.81 -3.09
C THR A 842 10.25 -15.37 -4.48
N THR A 843 9.70 -14.56 -5.39
CA THR A 843 9.31 -15.01 -6.75
C THR A 843 10.43 -14.92 -7.77
N SER A 844 11.47 -14.14 -7.51
CA SER A 844 12.60 -13.93 -8.41
C SER A 844 13.87 -14.68 -8.01
N THR A 845 13.99 -15.08 -6.74
CA THR A 845 15.16 -15.79 -6.23
C THR A 845 14.82 -17.24 -5.94
N ASN A 846 15.73 -18.15 -6.29
CA ASN A 846 15.63 -19.58 -5.95
C ASN A 846 16.01 -19.85 -4.47
N LEU A 847 15.82 -18.87 -3.59
CA LEU A 847 16.14 -18.97 -2.16
C LEU A 847 14.95 -19.42 -1.33
N TYR A 848 13.74 -19.31 -1.86
CA TYR A 848 12.52 -19.66 -1.16
C TYR A 848 11.82 -20.81 -1.86
N ASN A 849 11.55 -21.85 -1.08
CA ASN A 849 10.94 -23.07 -1.56
C ASN A 849 9.63 -23.29 -0.82
N LEU A 850 8.56 -23.56 -1.57
CA LEU A 850 7.34 -24.10 -0.96
C LEU A 850 7.49 -25.60 -0.74
N MET A 851 6.72 -26.10 0.23
CA MET A 851 6.77 -27.48 0.68
C MET A 851 6.58 -28.50 -0.45
N TYR A 852 5.76 -28.18 -1.46
CA TYR A 852 5.41 -29.11 -2.54
C TYR A 852 5.96 -28.68 -3.90
N GLU A 853 6.11 -27.37 -4.11
CA GLU A 853 6.53 -26.78 -5.38
C GLU A 853 8.05 -26.75 -5.54
N GLY A 854 8.80 -26.73 -4.43
CA GLY A 854 10.24 -26.41 -4.48
C GLY A 854 10.45 -24.94 -4.83
N ASP A 855 11.53 -24.66 -5.56
CA ASP A 855 11.94 -23.31 -5.98
C ASP A 855 10.88 -22.67 -6.90
N ILE A 856 10.35 -21.51 -6.50
CA ILE A 856 9.39 -20.76 -7.30
C ILE A 856 10.12 -19.76 -8.19
N SER A 857 9.92 -19.88 -9.50
CA SER A 857 10.34 -18.86 -10.46
C SER A 857 9.46 -18.87 -11.71
N PRO A 858 9.41 -17.78 -12.49
CA PRO A 858 8.72 -17.76 -13.79
C PRO A 858 9.15 -18.89 -14.74
N ALA A 859 10.40 -19.36 -14.63
CA ALA A 859 10.91 -20.50 -15.39
C ALA A 859 10.33 -21.83 -14.90
N ASN A 860 10.23 -22.02 -13.57
CA ASN A 860 9.83 -23.30 -12.97
C ASN A 860 8.31 -23.55 -13.02
N ILE A 861 7.47 -22.51 -12.97
CA ILE A 861 6.00 -22.68 -12.94
C ILE A 861 5.44 -23.35 -14.22
N ASN A 862 6.18 -23.30 -15.33
CA ASN A 862 5.79 -23.86 -16.62
C ASN A 862 6.48 -25.19 -16.96
N MET A 863 7.17 -25.85 -16.02
CA MET A 863 7.88 -27.12 -16.25
C MET A 863 6.99 -28.23 -16.85
N TRP A 864 5.68 -28.21 -16.56
CA TRP A 864 4.71 -29.15 -17.13
C TRP A 864 4.71 -29.12 -18.66
N ARG A 865 5.04 -27.98 -19.31
CA ARG A 865 5.11 -27.88 -20.78
C ARG A 865 6.18 -28.77 -21.40
N GLN A 866 7.27 -29.00 -20.67
CA GLN A 866 8.41 -29.79 -21.15
C GLN A 866 8.34 -31.24 -20.66
N ASN A 867 7.90 -31.45 -19.43
CA ASN A 867 8.02 -32.73 -18.73
C ASN A 867 6.74 -33.56 -18.67
N MET A 868 5.56 -32.97 -18.94
CA MET A 868 4.29 -33.71 -18.96
C MET A 868 4.03 -34.30 -20.36
N PRO A 869 3.63 -35.59 -20.47
CA PRO A 869 3.29 -36.17 -21.77
C PRO A 869 2.14 -35.42 -22.46
N ARG A 870 2.27 -35.18 -23.78
CA ARG A 870 1.27 -34.42 -24.55
C ARG A 870 -0.13 -35.03 -24.52
N LYS A 871 -0.23 -36.36 -24.42
CA LYS A 871 -1.52 -37.06 -24.28
C LYS A 871 -2.24 -36.64 -23.01
N ASP A 872 -1.49 -36.48 -21.92
CA ASP A 872 -2.01 -36.13 -20.61
C ASP A 872 -2.41 -34.64 -20.57
N ILE A 873 -1.63 -33.76 -21.19
CA ILE A 873 -1.98 -32.35 -21.37
C ILE A 873 -3.32 -32.22 -22.10
N ARG A 874 -3.49 -32.92 -23.24
CA ARG A 874 -4.75 -32.91 -24.00
C ARG A 874 -5.92 -33.43 -23.18
N LEU A 875 -5.74 -34.53 -22.44
CA LEU A 875 -6.77 -35.07 -21.57
C LEU A 875 -7.24 -34.04 -20.53
N ILE A 876 -6.31 -33.32 -19.91
CA ILE A 876 -6.62 -32.25 -18.94
C ILE A 876 -7.37 -31.11 -19.62
N GLU A 877 -6.96 -30.68 -20.81
CA GLU A 877 -7.60 -29.58 -21.55
C GLU A 877 -8.98 -29.92 -22.11
N ASP A 878 -9.22 -31.20 -22.41
CA ASP A 878 -10.52 -31.70 -22.85
C ASP A 878 -11.50 -31.74 -21.68
N VAL A 879 -11.05 -32.12 -20.49
CA VAL A 879 -11.87 -32.14 -19.27
C VAL A 879 -12.09 -30.73 -18.72
N CYS A 880 -11.03 -29.96 -18.50
CA CYS A 880 -11.05 -28.69 -17.77
C CYS A 880 -11.25 -27.45 -18.67
N GLY A 881 -11.25 -27.61 -20.00
CA GLY A 881 -11.11 -26.52 -20.95
C GLY A 881 -12.14 -25.38 -20.84
N SER A 882 -13.39 -25.69 -20.47
CA SER A 882 -14.44 -24.69 -20.31
C SER A 882 -14.16 -23.74 -19.14
N VAL A 883 -13.80 -24.29 -17.98
CA VAL A 883 -13.44 -23.52 -16.78
C VAL A 883 -12.08 -22.85 -16.94
N MET A 884 -11.11 -23.51 -17.58
CA MET A 884 -9.83 -22.90 -17.92
C MET A 884 -10.01 -21.60 -18.71
N LYS A 885 -10.87 -21.61 -19.73
CA LYS A 885 -11.18 -20.41 -20.52
C LYS A 885 -11.82 -19.31 -19.67
N ARG A 886 -12.73 -19.65 -18.75
CA ARG A 886 -13.36 -18.69 -17.81
C ARG A 886 -12.33 -18.05 -16.88
N LEU A 887 -11.29 -18.79 -16.48
CA LEU A 887 -10.19 -18.30 -15.64
C LEU A 887 -9.06 -17.62 -16.44
N GLY A 888 -9.21 -17.49 -17.76
CA GLY A 888 -8.20 -16.84 -18.62
C GLY A 888 -6.98 -17.70 -18.96
N TYR A 889 -7.06 -19.02 -18.81
CA TYR A 889 -6.03 -19.95 -19.30
C TYR A 889 -6.27 -20.32 -20.76
N THR A 890 -5.21 -20.30 -21.56
CA THR A 890 -5.24 -20.72 -22.96
C THR A 890 -4.84 -22.19 -23.11
N ARG A 891 -5.41 -22.86 -24.13
CA ARG A 891 -4.96 -24.20 -24.54
C ARG A 891 -3.52 -24.13 -25.04
N PHE A 892 -2.76 -25.18 -24.79
CA PHE A 892 -1.38 -25.29 -25.23
C PHE A 892 -1.36 -25.51 -26.76
N ALA A 893 -1.14 -24.42 -27.50
CA ALA A 893 -0.90 -24.48 -28.94
C ALA A 893 0.51 -25.04 -29.18
N SER A 894 0.59 -26.14 -29.92
CA SER A 894 1.85 -26.79 -30.30
C SER A 894 2.64 -25.99 -31.31
#